data_AF-A0A5C8RTP6-F1
#
_entry.id   AF-A0A5C8RTP6-F1
#
_cell.length_a   1.000
_cell.length_b   1.000
_cell.length_c   1.000
_cell.angle_alpha   90.00
_cell.angle_beta   90.00
_cell.angle_gamma   90.00
#
_symmetry.space_group_name_H-M   'P 1'
#
loop_
_entity.id
_entity.type
_entity.pdbx_description
1 polymer ?
#
loop_
_entity_poly.entity_id
_entity_poly.type
_entity_poly.pdbx_seq_one_letter_code
_entity_poly.pdbx_strand_id
1 'polypeptide(L)'
;MNVPNSHIENAINKMLIVIPSINGGKLLFRMFSSMHNVLHRIVVLDQGSTDDTNAVCSEFGVEIIQLGTPRTYTQACNIGMSLAKERDCRYLVASNNDIRLITDVCRQLLQEMLRDDNLAIVAPAQMVVDEVAGDRTMTYRVQWNLTDVRFSHDHAAPDRRIKRLEADFCELTFALIRIAAADEVGFLDDAFGFYYEDADFCFRLREAGYASAYIPEAQIEHFTSSTFSGDLAPRRKKYIHNNKFLFAKKHLGYGVNHADHGTTGSTSWEVMNRYLHHTLRLNGLLDSTKPELIFAHPGTEPFNYLYTAWETTRLPLGWAEAARRYKKVMTTSRWVKAVFEAEGVPDVTWVPPGVETDVFTPWGLRDRPFDETTFLWFARNQHRKGLDVIRAAWAALRMQRPNVQLIIMGQDVLDVFGLRAEATQVGNLRMARITGANVSVWEMVGSLSDAEIAQIYRGVDYYVSTARSEGFGFSTAEAMACGTIPIFGRYSGSTDLACEGALLFSGQPALADYRDKGFGDVGYWWEPDAAEILERLNEACAMDAKAYSEHSQVCRKHITAGFTWRHTAFTMRAVLKDSQYQREVIPVSIDTGYDVTHNEIIGFASHLETVNQTSKPGILDRYFALGRKRKGTQISKCFISFDREYYIKNNQDVFLDGQDPLEHFIRFGWKESHRRPSKYFDTRQYIAANPQVRRALLRGERVLKGFKSPIPLDRTPAKTGVLFIGYVEASLGLGESLRNLISSVAREPFPFAIYPYNVHVEDRFFGQFMPEHYDLESRYRVNVFEAAADQLPAFYNNIEHRIEGSYNIFRTYWELSETPRDWGRLLDRIHEIWAPTRFVAEAFRKIYDGPITIVPPCINVEIHEHQGRNFFGLDKSRFY
;
A
#
# COMPACT_ATOMS: atom_id res chain seq x y z
N MET A 1 -27.62 -5.18 -10.05
CA MET A 1 -29.06 -4.82 -10.08
C MET A 1 -29.54 -4.13 -8.80
N ASN A 2 -30.63 -3.36 -8.86
CA ASN A 2 -31.37 -2.90 -7.68
C ASN A 2 -32.13 -4.06 -7.05
N VAL A 3 -31.94 -4.28 -5.74
CA VAL A 3 -32.71 -5.28 -4.99
C VAL A 3 -34.16 -4.81 -5.00
N PRO A 4 -35.14 -5.66 -5.36
CA PRO A 4 -36.55 -5.27 -5.36
C PRO A 4 -36.96 -4.75 -3.99
N ASN A 5 -37.74 -3.67 -3.94
CA ASN A 5 -38.20 -3.07 -2.67
C ASN A 5 -38.91 -4.11 -1.77
N SER A 6 -39.70 -5.02 -2.36
CA SER A 6 -40.36 -6.10 -1.62
C SER A 6 -39.38 -7.01 -0.86
N HIS A 7 -38.19 -7.27 -1.40
CA HIS A 7 -37.16 -8.06 -0.72
C HIS A 7 -36.57 -7.28 0.45
N ILE A 8 -36.41 -5.96 0.32
CA ILE A 8 -35.89 -5.12 1.40
C ILE A 8 -36.92 -5.03 2.53
N GLU A 9 -38.20 -4.83 2.23
CA GLU A 9 -39.27 -4.82 3.25
C GLU A 9 -39.36 -6.16 4.00
N ASN A 10 -39.26 -7.28 3.27
CA ASN A 10 -39.19 -8.60 3.89
C ASN A 10 -37.96 -8.74 4.80
N ALA A 11 -36.82 -8.16 4.42
CA ALA A 11 -35.61 -8.17 5.22
C ALA A 11 -35.72 -7.28 6.47
N ILE A 12 -36.40 -6.13 6.39
CA ILE A 12 -36.74 -5.29 7.56
C ILE A 12 -37.58 -6.09 8.57
N ASN A 13 -38.57 -6.84 8.10
CA ASN A 13 -39.39 -7.72 8.96
C ASN A 13 -38.59 -8.87 9.61
N LYS A 14 -37.41 -9.17 9.08
CA LYS A 14 -36.46 -10.16 9.61
C LYS A 14 -35.24 -9.53 10.29
N MET A 15 -35.28 -8.24 10.60
CA MET A 15 -34.22 -7.48 11.26
C MET A 15 -34.63 -7.10 12.69
N LEU A 16 -33.79 -7.27 13.69
CA LEU A 16 -34.00 -6.74 15.05
C LEU A 16 -33.00 -5.62 15.32
N ILE A 17 -33.42 -4.49 15.88
CA ILE A 17 -32.51 -3.41 16.32
C ILE A 17 -32.43 -3.48 17.84
N VAL A 18 -31.21 -3.62 18.37
CA VAL A 18 -30.99 -3.72 19.81
C VAL A 18 -30.18 -2.54 20.30
N ILE A 19 -30.69 -1.89 21.35
CA ILE A 19 -30.11 -0.68 21.92
C ILE A 19 -29.89 -0.90 23.43
N PRO A 20 -28.65 -1.16 23.88
CA PRO A 20 -28.31 -1.11 25.29
C PRO A 20 -28.51 0.31 25.84
N SER A 21 -29.19 0.45 26.97
CA SER A 21 -29.42 1.77 27.57
C SER A 21 -29.35 1.77 29.09
N ILE A 22 -28.84 2.86 29.64
CA ILE A 22 -28.93 3.20 31.06
C ILE A 22 -29.05 4.72 31.19
N ASN A 23 -30.11 5.20 31.84
CA ASN A 23 -30.44 6.61 31.97
C ASN A 23 -30.38 7.36 30.62
N GLY A 24 -31.00 6.76 29.61
CA GLY A 24 -30.88 7.15 28.20
C GLY A 24 -32.06 7.95 27.65
N GLY A 25 -33.05 8.32 28.46
CA GLY A 25 -34.35 8.82 27.97
C GLY A 25 -34.23 9.98 26.98
N LYS A 26 -33.38 10.97 27.29
CA LYS A 26 -33.12 12.11 26.40
C LYS A 26 -32.46 11.69 25.07
N LEU A 27 -31.53 10.74 25.12
CA LEU A 27 -30.81 10.25 23.94
C LEU A 27 -31.74 9.40 23.05
N LEU A 28 -32.53 8.52 23.67
CA LEU A 28 -33.53 7.69 23.00
C LEU A 28 -34.62 8.53 22.34
N PHE A 29 -35.12 9.58 23.00
CA PHE A 29 -36.10 10.50 22.40
C PHE A 29 -35.56 11.12 21.10
N ARG A 30 -34.30 11.60 21.13
CA ARG A 30 -33.61 12.15 19.97
C ARG A 30 -33.45 11.10 18.86
N MET A 31 -33.03 9.89 19.22
CA MET A 31 -32.81 8.77 18.29
C MET A 31 -34.12 8.31 17.63
N PHE A 32 -35.15 7.99 18.42
CA PHE A 32 -36.43 7.46 17.94
C PHE A 32 -37.16 8.42 17.01
N SER A 33 -37.02 9.72 17.24
CA SER A 33 -37.54 10.75 16.34
C SER A 33 -37.02 10.62 14.90
N SER A 34 -35.86 9.98 14.69
CA SER A 34 -35.30 9.70 13.37
C SER A 34 -35.59 8.30 12.81
N MET A 35 -36.23 7.42 13.58
CA MET A 35 -36.39 5.99 13.27
C MET A 35 -37.84 5.55 13.00
N HIS A 36 -38.74 6.50 12.67
CA HIS A 36 -40.18 6.29 12.54
C HIS A 36 -40.61 5.02 11.78
N ASN A 37 -39.91 4.66 10.69
CA ASN A 37 -40.26 3.48 9.87
C ASN A 37 -39.84 2.13 10.46
N VAL A 38 -39.02 2.11 11.51
CA VAL A 38 -38.45 0.89 12.08
C VAL A 38 -38.63 0.78 13.60
N LEU A 39 -39.40 1.68 14.24
CA LEU A 39 -39.65 1.65 15.70
C LEU A 39 -40.16 0.29 16.18
N HIS A 40 -41.05 -0.35 15.41
CA HIS A 40 -41.60 -1.67 15.69
C HIS A 40 -40.58 -2.83 15.62
N ARG A 41 -39.34 -2.55 15.19
CA ARG A 41 -38.22 -3.50 15.15
C ARG A 41 -37.18 -3.23 16.23
N ILE A 42 -37.39 -2.23 17.08
CA ILE A 42 -36.45 -1.83 18.12
C ILE A 42 -36.79 -2.51 19.45
N VAL A 43 -35.74 -3.01 20.11
CA VAL A 43 -35.76 -3.46 21.50
C VAL A 43 -34.70 -2.68 22.27
N VAL A 44 -35.14 -1.95 23.30
CA VAL A 44 -34.25 -1.33 24.29
C VAL A 44 -33.94 -2.33 25.38
N LEU A 45 -32.66 -2.60 25.61
CA LEU A 45 -32.20 -3.39 26.75
C LEU A 45 -31.87 -2.44 27.89
N ASP A 46 -32.83 -2.24 28.79
CA ASP A 46 -32.68 -1.33 29.92
C ASP A 46 -31.90 -1.99 31.06
N GLN A 47 -30.81 -1.35 31.45
CA GLN A 47 -29.87 -1.85 32.46
C GLN A 47 -30.18 -1.35 33.87
N GLY A 48 -31.40 -0.87 34.10
CA GLY A 48 -31.87 -0.33 35.38
C GLY A 48 -31.91 1.19 35.40
N SER A 49 -32.48 1.81 34.37
CA SER A 49 -32.63 3.26 34.27
C SER A 49 -33.56 3.81 35.38
N THR A 50 -33.20 4.96 35.92
CA THR A 50 -33.98 5.71 36.91
C THR A 50 -34.51 7.05 36.38
N ASP A 51 -34.25 7.35 35.10
CA ASP A 51 -34.76 8.51 34.38
C ASP A 51 -36.04 8.16 33.59
N ASP A 52 -36.44 9.05 32.68
CA ASP A 52 -37.64 8.90 31.85
C ASP A 52 -37.51 7.86 30.71
N THR A 53 -36.49 7.00 30.71
CA THR A 53 -36.26 5.97 29.67
C THR A 53 -37.52 5.13 29.38
N ASN A 54 -38.18 4.63 30.41
CA ASN A 54 -39.41 3.83 30.25
C ASN A 54 -40.56 4.64 29.65
N ALA A 55 -40.71 5.91 30.06
CA ALA A 55 -41.75 6.80 29.55
C ALA A 55 -41.54 7.09 28.06
N VAL A 56 -40.29 7.38 27.66
CA VAL A 56 -39.93 7.63 26.26
C VAL A 56 -40.16 6.38 25.40
N CYS A 57 -39.78 5.18 25.86
CA CYS A 57 -40.05 3.96 25.10
C CYS A 57 -41.56 3.73 24.89
N SER A 58 -42.36 3.96 25.93
CA SER A 58 -43.82 3.87 25.88
C SER A 58 -44.43 4.88 24.91
N GLU A 59 -43.96 6.14 24.92
CA GLU A 59 -44.42 7.21 24.03
C GLU A 59 -44.22 6.85 22.55
N PHE A 60 -43.08 6.26 22.19
CA PHE A 60 -42.76 5.88 20.82
C PHE A 60 -43.25 4.46 20.43
N GLY A 61 -43.89 3.74 21.36
CA GLY A 61 -44.31 2.35 21.14
C GLY A 61 -43.14 1.38 20.90
N VAL A 62 -41.98 1.65 21.48
CA VAL A 62 -40.77 0.83 21.39
C VAL A 62 -40.74 -0.20 22.51
N GLU A 63 -40.38 -1.44 22.18
CA GLU A 63 -40.25 -2.50 23.16
C GLU A 63 -39.06 -2.25 24.09
N ILE A 64 -39.25 -2.49 25.39
CA ILE A 64 -38.22 -2.39 26.41
C ILE A 64 -38.14 -3.70 27.21
N ILE A 65 -36.93 -4.23 27.36
CA ILE A 65 -36.64 -5.41 28.19
C ILE A 65 -35.78 -4.97 29.36
N GLN A 66 -36.27 -5.23 30.57
CA GLN A 66 -35.60 -4.91 31.82
C GLN A 66 -34.57 -5.99 32.17
N LEU A 67 -33.28 -5.64 32.14
CA LEU A 67 -32.20 -6.55 32.52
C LEU A 67 -31.96 -6.58 34.04
N GLY A 68 -32.40 -5.53 34.76
CA GLY A 68 -32.37 -5.46 36.22
C GLY A 68 -30.99 -5.29 36.87
N THR A 69 -29.90 -5.48 36.12
CA THR A 69 -28.52 -5.22 36.55
C THR A 69 -27.67 -4.66 35.41
N PRO A 70 -26.70 -3.77 35.70
CA PRO A 70 -25.74 -3.30 34.71
C PRO A 70 -24.93 -4.44 34.10
N ARG A 71 -24.81 -4.42 32.77
CA ARG A 71 -24.04 -5.35 31.94
C ARG A 71 -22.96 -4.58 31.19
N THR A 72 -21.95 -5.30 30.71
CA THR A 72 -21.04 -4.72 29.72
C THR A 72 -21.76 -4.51 28.38
N TYR A 73 -21.18 -3.69 27.50
CA TYR A 73 -21.75 -3.47 26.17
C TYR A 73 -21.82 -4.78 25.38
N THR A 74 -20.73 -5.55 25.38
CA THR A 74 -20.66 -6.90 24.79
C THR A 74 -21.76 -7.83 25.28
N GLN A 75 -21.98 -7.92 26.59
CA GLN A 75 -23.04 -8.74 27.18
C GLN A 75 -24.43 -8.30 26.70
N ALA A 76 -24.70 -6.99 26.68
CA ALA A 76 -25.99 -6.49 26.21
C ALA A 76 -26.20 -6.78 24.71
N CYS A 77 -25.19 -6.57 23.87
CA CYS A 77 -25.25 -6.92 22.45
C CYS A 77 -25.43 -8.43 22.23
N ASN A 78 -24.78 -9.28 23.03
CA ASN A 78 -24.91 -10.74 22.98
C ASN A 78 -26.31 -11.23 23.37
N ILE A 79 -26.94 -10.60 24.37
CA ILE A 79 -28.37 -10.82 24.69
C ILE A 79 -29.23 -10.44 23.49
N GLY A 80 -28.93 -9.31 22.84
CA GLY A 80 -29.59 -8.88 21.61
C GLY A 80 -29.47 -9.88 20.46
N MET A 81 -28.28 -10.41 20.21
CA MET A 81 -28.03 -11.44 19.19
C MET A 81 -28.81 -12.73 19.49
N SER A 82 -28.87 -13.12 20.76
CA SER A 82 -29.63 -14.30 21.20
C SER A 82 -31.14 -14.10 20.98
N LEU A 83 -31.66 -12.93 21.36
CA LEU A 83 -33.05 -12.55 21.15
C LEU A 83 -33.42 -12.51 19.67
N ALA A 84 -32.54 -11.99 18.81
CA ALA A 84 -32.75 -12.00 17.37
C ALA A 84 -32.90 -13.43 16.83
N LYS A 85 -32.07 -14.38 17.29
CA LYS A 85 -32.19 -15.80 16.94
C LYS A 85 -33.51 -16.41 17.42
N GLU A 86 -33.88 -16.17 18.68
CA GLU A 86 -35.14 -16.66 19.26
C GLU A 86 -36.36 -16.17 18.49
N ARG A 87 -36.28 -14.96 17.91
CA ARG A 87 -37.34 -14.34 17.10
C ARG A 87 -37.26 -14.68 15.61
N ASP A 88 -36.46 -15.67 15.21
CA ASP A 88 -36.25 -16.06 13.81
C ASP A 88 -35.90 -14.85 12.90
N CYS A 89 -35.08 -13.93 13.43
CA CYS A 89 -34.52 -12.81 12.69
C CYS A 89 -33.26 -13.26 11.95
N ARG A 90 -33.12 -12.81 10.70
CA ARG A 90 -31.94 -13.06 9.86
C ARG A 90 -30.84 -12.02 10.09
N TYR A 91 -31.23 -10.83 10.55
CA TYR A 91 -30.33 -9.70 10.75
C TYR A 91 -30.52 -9.08 12.13
N LEU A 92 -29.43 -8.58 12.71
CA LEU A 92 -29.43 -7.75 13.90
C LEU A 92 -28.76 -6.42 13.56
N VAL A 93 -29.32 -5.31 14.05
CA VAL A 93 -28.59 -4.05 14.16
C VAL A 93 -28.16 -3.86 15.61
N ALA A 94 -26.85 -3.86 15.84
CA ALA A 94 -26.30 -3.36 17.09
C ALA A 94 -26.24 -1.83 16.99
N SER A 95 -26.73 -1.13 18.02
CA SER A 95 -26.75 0.33 18.04
C SER A 95 -26.49 0.87 19.42
N ASN A 96 -25.74 1.96 19.48
CA ASN A 96 -25.72 2.83 20.65
C ASN A 96 -27.01 3.67 20.72
N ASN A 97 -27.25 4.32 21.85
CA ASN A 97 -28.41 5.21 22.05
C ASN A 97 -28.13 6.68 21.73
N ASP A 98 -26.87 7.06 21.47
CA ASP A 98 -26.38 8.42 21.26
C ASP A 98 -26.26 8.78 19.78
N ILE A 99 -27.16 8.26 18.94
CA ILE A 99 -27.15 8.49 17.49
C ILE A 99 -28.45 9.08 16.96
N ARG A 100 -28.40 9.59 15.73
CA ARG A 100 -29.56 9.97 14.94
C ARG A 100 -29.37 9.56 13.49
N LEU A 101 -30.40 9.02 12.86
CA LEU A 101 -30.36 8.67 11.43
C LEU A 101 -30.55 9.94 10.58
N ILE A 102 -29.65 10.17 9.63
CA ILE A 102 -29.73 11.27 8.66
C ILE A 102 -30.45 10.79 7.40
N THR A 103 -30.18 9.56 6.98
CA THR A 103 -30.77 8.93 5.79
C THR A 103 -31.60 7.71 6.18
N ASP A 104 -32.14 7.01 5.19
CA ASP A 104 -32.80 5.73 5.39
C ASP A 104 -31.78 4.58 5.58
N VAL A 105 -31.05 4.69 6.69
CA VAL A 105 -29.87 3.87 6.99
C VAL A 105 -30.20 2.38 6.92
N CYS A 106 -31.25 1.91 7.59
CA CYS A 106 -31.60 0.49 7.63
C CYS A 106 -31.85 -0.08 6.23
N ARG A 107 -32.62 0.64 5.39
CA ARG A 107 -32.92 0.20 4.01
C ARG A 107 -31.64 0.16 3.16
N GLN A 108 -30.79 1.18 3.27
CA GLN A 108 -29.53 1.26 2.52
C GLN A 108 -28.53 0.16 2.93
N LEU A 109 -28.40 -0.14 4.23
CA LEU A 109 -27.56 -1.23 4.71
C LEU A 109 -28.09 -2.60 4.25
N LEU A 110 -29.40 -2.84 4.35
CA LEU A 110 -30.03 -4.09 3.89
C LEU A 110 -29.90 -4.28 2.39
N GLN A 111 -29.99 -3.20 1.60
CA GLN A 111 -29.83 -3.26 0.16
C GLN A 111 -28.47 -3.84 -0.24
N GLU A 112 -27.38 -3.45 0.42
CA GLU A 112 -26.04 -3.98 0.17
C GLU A 112 -25.86 -5.39 0.76
N MET A 113 -26.37 -5.64 1.97
CA MET A 113 -26.35 -6.96 2.62
C MET A 113 -27.06 -8.05 1.78
N LEU A 114 -28.09 -7.70 1.02
CA LEU A 114 -28.82 -8.61 0.14
C LEU A 114 -28.14 -8.83 -1.23
N ARG A 115 -27.20 -7.97 -1.62
CA ARG A 115 -26.48 -8.08 -2.91
C ARG A 115 -25.30 -9.04 -2.83
N ASP A 116 -24.73 -9.21 -1.64
CA ASP A 116 -23.51 -9.97 -1.42
C ASP A 116 -23.64 -10.81 -0.14
N ASP A 117 -23.81 -12.12 -0.32
CA ASP A 117 -23.88 -13.06 0.81
C ASP A 117 -22.57 -13.19 1.58
N ASN A 118 -21.44 -12.74 1.00
CA ASN A 118 -20.15 -12.72 1.70
C ASN A 118 -20.08 -11.60 2.75
N LEU A 119 -20.95 -10.58 2.68
CA LEU A 119 -21.04 -9.57 3.72
C LEU A 119 -21.68 -10.16 4.98
N ALA A 120 -20.92 -10.14 6.07
CA ALA A 120 -21.41 -10.50 7.40
C ALA A 120 -21.84 -9.27 8.21
N ILE A 121 -21.22 -8.12 8.00
CA ILE A 121 -21.50 -6.89 8.74
C ILE A 121 -21.33 -5.66 7.86
N VAL A 122 -22.26 -4.71 7.97
CA VAL A 122 -22.17 -3.40 7.31
C VAL A 122 -22.53 -2.25 8.25
N ALA A 123 -21.86 -1.11 8.09
CA ALA A 123 -22.08 0.09 8.89
C ALA A 123 -22.30 1.34 8.02
N PRO A 124 -23.01 2.38 8.52
CA PRO A 124 -23.14 3.65 7.85
C PRO A 124 -21.88 4.51 8.03
N ALA A 125 -21.68 5.47 7.14
CA ALA A 125 -20.82 6.61 7.43
C ALA A 125 -21.40 7.40 8.62
N GLN A 126 -20.53 7.98 9.43
CA GLN A 126 -20.92 8.64 10.68
C GLN A 126 -20.33 10.05 10.74
N MET A 127 -21.20 11.01 11.06
CA MET A 127 -20.82 12.36 11.43
C MET A 127 -20.69 12.42 12.94
N VAL A 128 -19.45 12.45 13.43
CA VAL A 128 -19.12 12.59 14.84
C VAL A 128 -19.40 14.05 15.23
N VAL A 129 -20.30 14.25 16.20
CA VAL A 129 -20.75 15.56 16.67
C VAL A 129 -20.28 15.77 18.11
N ASP A 130 -19.34 16.69 18.30
CA ASP A 130 -18.94 17.20 19.62
C ASP A 130 -19.76 18.46 19.92
N GLU A 131 -20.84 18.30 20.68
CA GLU A 131 -21.72 19.41 21.07
C GLU A 131 -21.03 20.44 21.97
N VAL A 132 -19.97 20.04 22.70
CA VAL A 132 -19.23 20.94 23.61
C VAL A 132 -18.23 21.79 22.84
N ALA A 133 -17.47 21.17 21.93
CA ALA A 133 -16.53 21.86 21.07
C ALA A 133 -17.20 22.59 19.90
N GLY A 134 -18.45 22.23 19.58
CA GLY A 134 -19.16 22.71 18.39
C GLY A 134 -18.59 22.13 17.09
N ASP A 135 -17.90 20.98 17.16
CA ASP A 135 -17.21 20.37 16.03
C ASP A 135 -18.04 19.22 15.40
N ARG A 136 -17.89 19.05 14.10
CA ARG A 136 -18.55 18.02 13.30
C ARG A 136 -17.56 17.41 12.32
N THR A 137 -17.22 16.14 12.54
CA THR A 137 -16.26 15.41 11.71
C THR A 137 -16.93 14.22 11.03
N MET A 138 -16.88 14.17 9.70
CA MET A 138 -17.35 13.02 8.92
C MET A 138 -16.30 11.91 8.90
N THR A 139 -16.76 10.66 9.01
CA THR A 139 -15.95 9.46 8.82
C THR A 139 -16.71 8.45 7.95
N TYR A 140 -16.01 7.84 7.00
CA TYR A 140 -16.63 6.99 5.97
C TYR A 140 -16.35 5.50 6.14
N ARG A 141 -15.28 5.15 6.85
CA ARG A 141 -14.84 3.77 7.09
C ARG A 141 -13.79 3.75 8.20
N VAL A 142 -13.62 2.59 8.83
CA VAL A 142 -12.48 2.31 9.70
C VAL A 142 -11.52 1.29 9.07
N GLN A 143 -10.24 1.59 9.21
CA GLN A 143 -9.13 0.72 8.83
C GLN A 143 -8.28 0.39 10.06
N TRP A 144 -7.61 -0.75 10.05
CA TRP A 144 -6.64 -1.10 11.08
C TRP A 144 -5.20 -0.97 10.61
N ASN A 145 -4.33 -0.73 11.57
CA ASN A 145 -2.91 -1.01 11.47
C ASN A 145 -2.54 -1.93 12.63
N LEU A 146 -2.40 -3.21 12.35
CA LEU A 146 -2.13 -4.21 13.39
C LEU A 146 -0.65 -4.27 13.80
N THR A 147 0.22 -3.42 13.23
CA THR A 147 1.60 -3.26 13.73
C THR A 147 1.61 -2.65 15.14
N ASP A 148 0.70 -1.70 15.43
CA ASP A 148 0.57 -1.04 16.73
C ASP A 148 -0.84 -1.15 17.33
N VAL A 149 -1.71 -1.95 16.69
CA VAL A 149 -3.08 -2.26 17.11
C VAL A 149 -3.90 -0.98 17.23
N ARG A 150 -3.79 -0.13 16.20
CA ARG A 150 -4.52 1.13 16.08
C ARG A 150 -5.52 1.07 14.94
N PHE A 151 -6.58 1.85 15.10
CA PHE A 151 -7.66 1.99 14.15
C PHE A 151 -7.76 3.45 13.73
N SER A 152 -7.95 3.68 12.43
CA SER A 152 -8.02 5.01 11.83
C SER A 152 -9.28 5.16 11.00
N HIS A 153 -9.88 6.34 11.07
CA HIS A 153 -11.05 6.70 10.30
C HIS A 153 -10.67 7.38 8.98
N ASP A 154 -11.34 6.96 7.90
CA ASP A 154 -11.27 7.65 6.61
C ASP A 154 -12.14 8.91 6.66
N HIS A 155 -11.50 10.07 6.64
CA HIS A 155 -12.18 11.39 6.65
C HIS A 155 -12.40 11.96 5.25
N ALA A 156 -11.64 11.47 4.26
CA ALA A 156 -11.77 11.92 2.88
C ALA A 156 -13.07 11.39 2.28
N ALA A 157 -13.90 12.27 1.72
CA ALA A 157 -15.12 11.85 1.04
C ALA A 157 -14.78 10.98 -0.17
N PRO A 158 -15.35 9.77 -0.28
CA PRO A 158 -15.18 8.96 -1.47
C PRO A 158 -15.86 9.63 -2.67
N ASP A 159 -15.49 9.20 -3.88
CA ASP A 159 -16.23 9.57 -5.09
C ASP A 159 -17.72 9.20 -4.90
N ARG A 160 -18.64 10.10 -5.23
CA ARG A 160 -20.09 9.90 -5.03
C ARG A 160 -20.67 8.69 -5.75
N ARG A 161 -19.96 8.15 -6.74
CA ARG A 161 -20.34 6.94 -7.47
C ARG A 161 -20.05 5.67 -6.66
N ILE A 162 -19.12 5.73 -5.69
CA ILE A 162 -18.76 4.63 -4.80
C ILE A 162 -19.93 4.35 -3.85
N LYS A 163 -20.46 3.13 -3.96
CA LYS A 163 -21.63 2.69 -3.16
C LYS A 163 -21.25 1.91 -1.90
N ARG A 164 -20.06 1.31 -1.88
CA ARG A 164 -19.55 0.55 -0.73
C ARG A 164 -18.04 0.70 -0.62
N LEU A 165 -17.54 0.70 0.61
CA LEU A 165 -16.12 0.68 0.94
C LEU A 165 -15.83 -0.58 1.75
N GLU A 166 -14.92 -1.44 1.29
CA GLU A 166 -14.47 -2.59 2.08
C GLU A 166 -13.80 -2.10 3.35
N ALA A 167 -14.24 -2.54 4.51
CA ALA A 167 -13.64 -2.16 5.78
C ALA A 167 -12.64 -3.21 6.25
N ASP A 168 -11.91 -2.92 7.32
CA ASP A 168 -11.22 -3.94 8.11
C ASP A 168 -12.10 -4.42 9.28
N PHE A 169 -12.90 -3.51 9.85
CA PHE A 169 -13.99 -3.84 10.76
C PHE A 169 -15.07 -2.75 10.71
N CYS A 170 -16.25 -3.05 11.25
CA CYS A 170 -17.36 -2.10 11.38
C CYS A 170 -17.61 -1.79 12.86
N GLU A 171 -17.65 -0.52 13.20
CA GLU A 171 -17.98 -0.07 14.56
C GLU A 171 -19.45 -0.35 14.89
N LEU A 172 -19.69 -0.84 16.10
CA LEU A 172 -21.05 -1.19 16.57
C LEU A 172 -21.88 0.01 17.04
N THR A 173 -21.38 1.24 16.83
CA THR A 173 -22.16 2.48 16.98
C THR A 173 -23.52 2.37 16.29
N PHE A 174 -23.50 1.84 15.06
CA PHE A 174 -24.68 1.36 14.34
C PHE A 174 -24.23 0.38 13.25
N ALA A 175 -24.43 -0.92 13.42
CA ALA A 175 -24.01 -1.90 12.42
C ALA A 175 -25.04 -3.02 12.22
N LEU A 176 -25.34 -3.31 10.96
CA LEU A 176 -26.20 -4.41 10.55
C LEU A 176 -25.35 -5.69 10.39
N ILE A 177 -25.70 -6.72 11.13
CA ILE A 177 -25.01 -8.00 11.25
C ILE A 177 -25.90 -9.12 10.72
N ARG A 178 -25.33 -10.02 9.91
CA ARG A 178 -25.97 -11.28 9.50
C ARG A 178 -25.85 -12.28 10.64
N ILE A 179 -27.00 -12.69 11.19
CA ILE A 179 -27.03 -13.58 12.36
C ILE A 179 -26.35 -14.92 12.08
N ALA A 180 -26.52 -15.49 10.89
CA ALA A 180 -25.88 -16.76 10.53
C ALA A 180 -24.34 -16.69 10.59
N ALA A 181 -23.75 -15.58 10.15
CA ALA A 181 -22.29 -15.38 10.21
C ALA A 181 -21.81 -15.17 11.66
N ALA A 182 -22.59 -14.43 12.46
CA ALA A 182 -22.31 -14.26 13.89
C ALA A 182 -22.41 -15.59 14.66
N ASP A 183 -23.34 -16.47 14.29
CA ASP A 183 -23.51 -17.78 14.91
C ASP A 183 -22.35 -18.73 14.60
N GLU A 184 -21.84 -18.68 13.37
CA GLU A 184 -20.71 -19.48 12.93
C GLU A 184 -19.42 -19.13 13.69
N VAL A 185 -19.11 -17.83 13.84
CA VAL A 185 -17.85 -17.39 14.47
C VAL A 185 -17.97 -17.16 15.98
N GLY A 186 -19.17 -17.33 16.53
CA GLY A 186 -19.55 -16.90 17.87
C GLY A 186 -19.79 -15.39 17.96
N PHE A 187 -20.61 -14.97 18.92
CA PHE A 187 -20.96 -13.56 19.14
C PHE A 187 -19.77 -12.73 19.66
N LEU A 188 -20.02 -11.60 20.34
CA LEU A 188 -18.96 -10.77 20.91
C LEU A 188 -18.28 -11.48 22.09
N ASP A 189 -16.97 -11.27 22.25
CA ASP A 189 -16.23 -11.82 23.37
C ASP A 189 -16.36 -10.90 24.60
N ASP A 190 -17.08 -11.36 25.62
CA ASP A 190 -17.37 -10.61 26.84
C ASP A 190 -16.11 -10.19 27.61
N ALA A 191 -14.94 -10.81 27.35
CA ALA A 191 -13.68 -10.39 27.96
C ALA A 191 -13.26 -8.97 27.57
N PHE A 192 -13.71 -8.47 26.41
CA PHE A 192 -13.48 -7.08 26.01
C PHE A 192 -14.37 -6.12 26.79
N GLY A 193 -15.62 -6.48 27.07
CA GLY A 193 -16.59 -5.61 27.72
C GLY A 193 -17.06 -4.43 26.85
N PHE A 194 -16.15 -3.54 26.41
CA PHE A 194 -16.36 -2.38 25.52
C PHE A 194 -15.02 -1.89 24.92
N TYR A 195 -15.00 -1.28 23.73
CA TYR A 195 -13.80 -1.05 22.90
C TYR A 195 -13.04 -2.33 22.47
N TYR A 196 -12.67 -2.38 21.18
CA TYR A 196 -11.99 -3.50 20.50
C TYR A 196 -12.82 -4.78 20.33
N GLU A 197 -14.02 -4.86 20.90
CA GLU A 197 -14.96 -5.97 20.71
C GLU A 197 -15.43 -6.09 19.26
N ASP A 198 -15.60 -4.95 18.60
CA ASP A 198 -16.01 -4.82 17.20
C ASP A 198 -14.90 -5.26 16.25
N ALA A 199 -13.67 -4.83 16.52
CA ALA A 199 -12.47 -5.26 15.82
C ALA A 199 -12.21 -6.76 16.01
N ASP A 200 -12.34 -7.30 17.24
CA ASP A 200 -12.23 -8.74 17.51
C ASP A 200 -13.25 -9.54 16.71
N PHE A 201 -14.52 -9.11 16.75
CA PHE A 201 -15.61 -9.78 16.08
C PHE A 201 -15.42 -9.79 14.57
N CYS A 202 -15.09 -8.63 13.97
CA CYS A 202 -14.82 -8.55 12.54
C CYS A 202 -13.55 -9.29 12.13
N PHE A 203 -12.53 -9.37 12.99
CA PHE A 203 -11.35 -10.18 12.73
C PHE A 203 -11.73 -11.67 12.62
N ARG A 204 -12.55 -12.18 13.55
CA ARG A 204 -13.05 -13.58 13.49
C ARG A 204 -13.95 -13.83 12.29
N LEU A 205 -14.81 -12.88 11.94
CA LEU A 205 -15.60 -12.94 10.69
C LEU A 205 -14.70 -13.11 9.46
N ARG A 206 -13.59 -12.35 9.39
CA ARG A 206 -12.63 -12.48 8.29
C ARG A 206 -11.86 -13.78 8.31
N GLU A 207 -11.49 -14.30 9.48
CA GLU A 207 -10.88 -15.63 9.58
C GLU A 207 -11.79 -16.73 9.02
N ALA A 208 -13.11 -16.55 9.14
CA ALA A 208 -14.11 -17.42 8.53
C ALA A 208 -14.41 -17.11 7.05
N GLY A 209 -13.75 -16.11 6.45
CA GLY A 209 -13.90 -15.74 5.03
C GLY A 209 -14.95 -14.65 4.74
N TYR A 210 -15.61 -14.11 5.75
CA TYR A 210 -16.61 -13.05 5.56
C TYR A 210 -15.99 -11.66 5.38
N ALA A 211 -16.71 -10.81 4.67
CA ALA A 211 -16.38 -9.40 4.45
C ALA A 211 -17.14 -8.45 5.39
N SER A 212 -16.56 -7.27 5.60
CA SER A 212 -17.18 -6.13 6.31
C SER A 212 -17.08 -4.89 5.45
N ALA A 213 -18.11 -4.03 5.46
CA ALA A 213 -18.11 -2.83 4.61
C ALA A 213 -18.85 -1.64 5.22
N TYR A 214 -18.45 -0.43 4.84
CA TYR A 214 -19.21 0.79 5.09
C TYR A 214 -20.00 1.20 3.85
N ILE A 215 -21.19 1.76 4.08
CA ILE A 215 -22.07 2.28 3.03
C ILE A 215 -22.08 3.82 3.11
N PRO A 216 -21.34 4.55 2.23
CA PRO A 216 -21.17 6.00 2.35
C PRO A 216 -22.47 6.82 2.28
N GLU A 217 -23.47 6.29 1.56
CA GLU A 217 -24.78 6.93 1.42
C GLU A 217 -25.69 6.73 2.62
N ALA A 218 -25.39 5.75 3.48
CA ALA A 218 -26.04 5.57 4.77
C ALA A 218 -25.33 6.43 5.80
N GLN A 219 -26.04 7.39 6.40
CA GLN A 219 -25.43 8.38 7.27
C GLN A 219 -26.16 8.52 8.60
N ILE A 220 -25.37 8.57 9.68
CA ILE A 220 -25.82 8.87 11.04
C ILE A 220 -25.08 10.08 11.60
N GLU A 221 -25.71 10.81 12.52
CA GLU A 221 -25.02 11.66 13.47
C GLU A 221 -24.73 10.84 14.73
N HIS A 222 -23.48 10.83 15.18
CA HIS A 222 -23.07 10.22 16.44
C HIS A 222 -22.68 11.31 17.42
N PHE A 223 -23.43 11.46 18.50
CA PHE A 223 -23.22 12.51 19.48
C PHE A 223 -22.23 12.04 20.55
N THR A 224 -21.03 12.61 20.55
CA THR A 224 -20.02 12.27 21.55
C THR A 224 -20.31 12.99 22.86
N SER A 225 -21.41 12.64 23.52
CA SER A 225 -21.63 12.97 24.92
C SER A 225 -20.88 11.95 25.76
N SER A 226 -19.58 12.14 25.97
CA SER A 226 -18.85 11.13 26.73
C SER A 226 -19.39 11.07 28.17
N THR A 227 -20.11 9.99 28.49
CA THR A 227 -20.34 9.46 29.85
C THR A 227 -19.02 9.17 30.58
N PHE A 228 -17.88 9.32 29.89
CA PHE A 228 -16.49 9.24 30.34
C PHE A 228 -15.71 10.56 30.16
N SER A 229 -16.37 11.72 30.19
CA SER A 229 -15.67 13.03 30.25
C SER A 229 -15.15 13.32 31.67
N GLY A 230 -14.07 14.11 31.76
CA GLY A 230 -13.49 14.53 33.05
C GLY A 230 -12.60 13.47 33.72
N ASP A 231 -12.75 13.29 35.04
CA ASP A 231 -11.90 12.44 35.92
C ASP A 231 -11.87 10.95 35.55
N LEU A 232 -12.73 10.50 34.64
CA LEU A 232 -12.82 9.11 34.16
C LEU A 232 -11.91 8.79 32.96
N ALA A 233 -11.28 9.80 32.34
CA ALA A 233 -10.37 9.63 31.22
C ALA A 233 -9.18 8.66 31.50
N PRO A 234 -8.57 8.63 32.71
CA PRO A 234 -7.50 7.67 33.02
C PRO A 234 -8.00 6.21 33.06
N ARG A 235 -9.20 5.97 33.61
CA ARG A 235 -9.80 4.62 33.64
C ARG A 235 -10.14 4.14 32.23
N ARG A 236 -10.71 5.01 31.39
CA ARG A 236 -10.97 4.72 29.96
C ARG A 236 -9.68 4.39 29.22
N LYS A 237 -8.62 5.19 29.38
CA LYS A 237 -7.31 4.94 28.77
C LYS A 237 -6.74 3.58 29.19
N LYS A 238 -6.78 3.26 30.49
CA LYS A 238 -6.32 1.96 31.02
C LYS A 238 -7.14 0.80 30.45
N TYR A 239 -8.44 0.98 30.31
CA TYR A 239 -9.34 -0.03 29.77
C TYR A 239 -9.06 -0.32 28.29
N ILE A 240 -8.98 0.72 27.45
CA ILE A 240 -8.56 0.62 26.04
C ILE A 240 -7.19 -0.05 25.93
N HIS A 241 -6.24 0.33 26.78
CA HIS A 241 -4.91 -0.27 26.82
C HIS A 241 -4.95 -1.78 27.11
N ASN A 242 -5.72 -2.23 28.10
CA ASN A 242 -5.87 -3.65 28.40
C ASN A 242 -6.52 -4.41 27.22
N ASN A 243 -7.52 -3.81 26.57
CA ASN A 243 -8.22 -4.44 25.46
C ASN A 243 -7.36 -4.54 24.19
N LYS A 244 -6.46 -3.57 23.95
CA LYS A 244 -5.43 -3.68 22.91
C LYS A 244 -4.53 -4.90 23.14
N PHE A 245 -4.09 -5.12 24.38
CA PHE A 245 -3.30 -6.31 24.72
C PHE A 245 -4.10 -7.60 24.53
N LEU A 246 -5.36 -7.61 24.96
CA LEU A 246 -6.22 -8.77 24.77
C LEU A 246 -6.39 -9.11 23.29
N PHE A 247 -6.66 -8.10 22.45
CA PHE A 247 -6.74 -8.26 20.99
C PHE A 247 -5.42 -8.80 20.42
N ALA A 248 -4.29 -8.19 20.77
CA ALA A 248 -2.98 -8.61 20.29
C ALA A 248 -2.66 -10.06 20.69
N LYS A 249 -2.92 -10.41 21.95
CA LYS A 249 -2.73 -11.77 22.48
C LYS A 249 -3.62 -12.79 21.78
N LYS A 250 -4.84 -12.42 21.42
CA LYS A 250 -5.80 -13.32 20.77
C LYS A 250 -5.45 -13.55 19.29
N HIS A 251 -5.05 -12.50 18.58
CA HIS A 251 -5.01 -12.51 17.12
C HIS A 251 -3.61 -12.40 16.50
N LEU A 252 -2.62 -11.87 17.21
CA LEU A 252 -1.28 -11.59 16.64
C LEU A 252 -0.21 -12.58 17.13
N GLY A 253 1.03 -12.46 16.65
CA GLY A 253 2.16 -13.29 17.08
C GLY A 253 2.69 -14.26 16.01
N TYR A 254 2.06 -14.24 14.84
CA TYR A 254 2.49 -14.95 13.62
C TYR A 254 3.01 -13.94 12.61
N GLY A 255 4.02 -14.31 11.82
CA GLY A 255 4.55 -13.39 10.82
C GLY A 255 5.76 -13.90 10.07
N VAL A 256 6.31 -13.01 9.25
CA VAL A 256 7.47 -13.21 8.39
C VAL A 256 8.33 -11.95 8.42
N ASN A 257 9.63 -12.11 8.14
CA ASN A 257 10.46 -10.98 7.74
C ASN A 257 10.27 -10.78 6.23
N HIS A 258 9.92 -9.58 5.77
CA HIS A 258 9.74 -9.29 4.34
C HIS A 258 10.07 -7.82 4.06
N ALA A 259 10.97 -7.58 3.12
CA ALA A 259 11.41 -6.24 2.76
C ALA A 259 10.35 -5.51 1.91
N ASP A 260 10.30 -4.18 2.02
CA ASP A 260 9.61 -3.36 1.04
C ASP A 260 10.56 -3.13 -0.14
N HIS A 261 10.18 -3.61 -1.32
CA HIS A 261 10.99 -3.45 -2.53
C HIS A 261 10.74 -2.11 -3.24
N GLY A 262 9.80 -1.29 -2.78
CA GLY A 262 9.56 0.06 -3.30
C GLY A 262 9.14 0.11 -4.77
N THR A 263 8.57 -0.97 -5.30
CA THR A 263 8.28 -1.12 -6.73
C THR A 263 7.11 -0.26 -7.19
N THR A 264 7.31 0.56 -8.21
CA THR A 264 6.28 1.43 -8.83
C THR A 264 5.88 1.00 -10.24
N GLY A 265 6.53 -0.02 -10.82
CA GLY A 265 6.21 -0.53 -12.16
C GLY A 265 4.93 -1.37 -12.21
N SER A 266 4.52 -1.75 -13.42
CA SER A 266 3.20 -2.32 -13.74
C SER A 266 3.23 -3.81 -14.13
N THR A 267 4.38 -4.48 -14.02
CA THR A 267 4.43 -5.93 -14.24
C THR A 267 3.76 -6.69 -13.11
N SER A 268 3.32 -7.93 -13.37
CA SER A 268 2.74 -8.79 -12.33
C SER A 268 3.68 -9.01 -11.13
N TRP A 269 4.99 -9.00 -11.37
CA TRP A 269 6.00 -9.13 -10.31
C TRP A 269 6.06 -7.89 -9.41
N GLU A 270 6.00 -6.71 -10.02
CA GLU A 270 5.98 -5.43 -9.31
C GLU A 270 4.65 -5.20 -8.59
N VAL A 271 3.52 -5.63 -9.17
CA VAL A 271 2.22 -5.61 -8.49
C VAL A 271 2.27 -6.45 -7.21
N MET A 272 2.81 -7.67 -7.29
CA MET A 272 3.01 -8.52 -6.10
C MET A 272 3.87 -7.82 -5.05
N ASN A 273 5.05 -7.33 -5.43
CA ASN A 273 5.98 -6.68 -4.49
C ASN A 273 5.40 -5.40 -3.87
N ARG A 274 4.67 -4.59 -4.66
CA ARG A 274 4.03 -3.35 -4.20
C ARG A 274 2.99 -3.61 -3.12
N TYR A 275 2.15 -4.62 -3.32
CA TYR A 275 0.99 -4.85 -2.45
C TYR A 275 1.26 -5.83 -1.31
N LEU A 276 2.12 -6.83 -1.50
CA LEU A 276 2.37 -7.87 -0.50
C LEU A 276 2.91 -7.29 0.80
N HIS A 277 3.96 -6.46 0.73
CA HIS A 277 4.54 -5.85 1.93
C HIS A 277 3.52 -5.01 2.71
N HIS A 278 2.80 -4.14 1.99
CA HIS A 278 1.77 -3.30 2.58
C HIS A 278 0.67 -4.12 3.28
N THR A 279 0.23 -5.19 2.62
CA THR A 279 -0.79 -6.12 3.10
C THR A 279 -0.35 -6.87 4.36
N LEU A 280 0.89 -7.39 4.36
CA LEU A 280 1.47 -8.06 5.53
C LEU A 280 1.58 -7.08 6.72
N ARG A 281 2.01 -5.84 6.47
CA ARG A 281 2.14 -4.79 7.49
C ARG A 281 0.82 -4.44 8.15
N LEU A 282 -0.21 -4.11 7.35
CA LEU A 282 -1.51 -3.70 7.86
C LEU A 282 -2.16 -4.81 8.70
N ASN A 283 -1.91 -6.07 8.35
CA ASN A 283 -2.45 -7.23 9.04
C ASN A 283 -1.53 -7.79 10.14
N GLY A 284 -0.45 -7.08 10.52
CA GLY A 284 0.40 -7.45 11.65
C GLY A 284 1.15 -8.75 11.44
N LEU A 285 1.58 -9.02 10.20
CA LEU A 285 2.33 -10.22 9.80
C LEU A 285 3.82 -9.93 9.53
N LEU A 286 4.28 -8.69 9.69
CA LEU A 286 5.70 -8.35 9.58
C LEU A 286 6.39 -8.41 10.95
N ASP A 287 7.45 -9.22 11.04
CA ASP A 287 8.28 -9.37 12.23
C ASP A 287 9.70 -9.78 11.79
N SER A 288 10.68 -8.90 12.03
CA SER A 288 12.08 -9.11 11.61
C SER A 288 12.76 -10.29 12.31
N THR A 289 12.17 -10.82 13.39
CA THR A 289 12.67 -11.99 14.11
C THR A 289 12.12 -13.32 13.56
N LYS A 290 11.21 -13.26 12.58
CA LYS A 290 10.59 -14.43 11.94
C LYS A 290 11.36 -14.83 10.67
N PRO A 291 11.13 -16.06 10.15
CA PRO A 291 11.73 -16.49 8.90
C PRO A 291 11.41 -15.52 7.76
N GLU A 292 12.40 -15.30 6.90
CA GLU A 292 12.25 -14.42 5.74
C GLU A 292 11.34 -15.04 4.68
N LEU A 293 10.39 -14.24 4.19
CA LEU A 293 9.54 -14.55 3.05
C LEU A 293 10.06 -13.79 1.84
N ILE A 294 10.42 -14.52 0.81
CA ILE A 294 10.80 -13.94 -0.48
C ILE A 294 9.75 -14.26 -1.54
N PHE A 295 9.41 -13.27 -2.36
CA PHE A 295 8.69 -13.50 -3.60
C PHE A 295 9.70 -13.67 -4.73
N ALA A 296 9.97 -14.92 -5.12
CA ALA A 296 11.11 -15.27 -5.96
C ALA A 296 10.87 -16.54 -6.78
N HIS A 297 11.79 -16.81 -7.71
CA HIS A 297 11.92 -18.14 -8.28
C HIS A 297 12.67 -19.07 -7.30
N PRO A 298 12.43 -20.39 -7.33
CA PRO A 298 13.18 -21.35 -6.55
C PRO A 298 14.70 -21.20 -6.75
N GLY A 299 15.45 -21.14 -5.66
CA GLY A 299 16.92 -21.03 -5.67
C GLY A 299 17.45 -19.71 -5.14
N THR A 300 16.60 -18.69 -4.99
CA THR A 300 16.96 -17.41 -4.38
C THR A 300 17.09 -17.54 -2.86
N GLU A 301 18.21 -17.10 -2.30
CA GLU A 301 18.41 -17.08 -0.85
C GLU A 301 17.70 -15.88 -0.18
N PRO A 302 17.30 -16.03 1.10
CA PRO A 302 17.48 -17.22 1.95
C PRO A 302 16.39 -18.29 1.74
N PHE A 303 16.75 -19.55 2.04
CA PHE A 303 15.85 -20.72 1.95
C PHE A 303 14.87 -20.85 3.13
N ASN A 304 14.26 -19.74 3.54
CA ASN A 304 13.23 -19.73 4.59
C ASN A 304 11.86 -20.01 3.99
N TYR A 305 11.07 -18.99 3.68
CA TYR A 305 9.76 -19.14 3.05
C TYR A 305 9.80 -18.58 1.62
N LEU A 306 9.31 -19.37 0.68
CA LEU A 306 9.19 -18.99 -0.72
C LEU A 306 7.73 -18.70 -1.04
N TYR A 307 7.43 -17.55 -1.63
CA TYR A 307 6.20 -17.32 -2.38
C TYR A 307 6.57 -17.24 -3.86
N THR A 308 5.96 -18.06 -4.72
CA THR A 308 6.37 -18.14 -6.12
C THR A 308 5.21 -18.35 -7.08
N ALA A 309 5.41 -17.96 -8.34
CA ALA A 309 4.48 -18.16 -9.43
C ALA A 309 5.15 -18.96 -10.55
N TRP A 310 4.36 -19.76 -11.27
CA TRP A 310 4.82 -20.52 -12.42
C TRP A 310 3.71 -20.64 -13.48
N GLU A 311 4.07 -20.97 -14.71
CA GLU A 311 3.14 -20.90 -15.84
C GLU A 311 3.35 -22.01 -16.89
N THR A 312 4.00 -23.13 -16.55
CA THR A 312 4.07 -24.31 -17.44
C THR A 312 3.91 -25.61 -16.66
N THR A 313 3.66 -26.71 -17.35
CA THR A 313 3.36 -28.00 -16.71
C THR A 313 4.56 -28.69 -16.06
N ARG A 314 5.77 -28.17 -16.24
CA ARG A 314 7.00 -28.66 -15.58
C ARG A 314 7.83 -27.51 -15.05
N LEU A 315 8.55 -27.76 -13.97
CA LEU A 315 9.51 -26.80 -13.43
C LEU A 315 10.83 -26.85 -14.22
N PRO A 316 11.57 -25.73 -14.33
CA PRO A 316 12.92 -25.74 -14.87
C PRO A 316 13.85 -26.69 -14.10
N LEU A 317 14.89 -27.18 -14.78
CA LEU A 317 15.86 -28.10 -14.18
C LEU A 317 16.46 -27.51 -12.89
N GLY A 318 16.46 -28.31 -11.82
CA GLY A 318 16.99 -27.92 -10.50
C GLY A 318 16.01 -27.12 -9.63
N TRP A 319 14.91 -26.59 -10.17
CA TRP A 319 13.98 -25.78 -9.37
C TRP A 319 13.24 -26.60 -8.32
N ALA A 320 12.84 -27.83 -8.64
CA ALA A 320 12.22 -28.72 -7.65
C ALA A 320 13.17 -29.03 -6.49
N GLU A 321 14.45 -29.28 -6.78
CA GLU A 321 15.47 -29.50 -5.75
C GLU A 321 15.70 -28.23 -4.90
N ALA A 322 15.79 -27.08 -5.53
CA ALA A 322 15.90 -25.80 -4.85
C ALA A 322 14.66 -25.50 -3.97
N ALA A 323 13.46 -25.78 -4.48
CA ALA A 323 12.20 -25.58 -3.77
C ALA A 323 12.11 -26.43 -2.49
N ARG A 324 12.63 -27.67 -2.50
CA ARG A 324 12.68 -28.54 -1.32
C ARG A 324 13.58 -28.02 -0.19
N ARG A 325 14.48 -27.06 -0.48
CA ARG A 325 15.35 -26.45 0.54
C ARG A 325 14.60 -25.42 1.40
N TYR A 326 13.48 -24.87 0.92
CA TYR A 326 12.70 -23.91 1.68
C TYR A 326 11.91 -24.62 2.79
N LYS A 327 11.81 -23.97 3.94
CA LYS A 327 10.99 -24.44 5.07
C LYS A 327 9.49 -24.44 4.75
N LYS A 328 9.06 -23.55 3.85
CA LYS A 328 7.67 -23.49 3.38
C LYS A 328 7.64 -22.93 1.97
N VAL A 329 6.83 -23.53 1.11
CA VAL A 329 6.58 -23.05 -0.24
C VAL A 329 5.11 -22.65 -0.35
N MET A 330 4.87 -21.40 -0.76
CA MET A 330 3.58 -20.83 -1.08
C MET A 330 3.53 -20.52 -2.58
N THR A 331 2.36 -20.65 -3.20
CA THR A 331 2.22 -20.36 -4.62
C THR A 331 0.86 -19.78 -5.01
N THR A 332 0.82 -19.08 -6.13
CA THR A 332 -0.25 -18.15 -6.54
C THR A 332 -1.54 -18.83 -6.98
N SER A 333 -1.52 -20.11 -7.37
CA SER A 333 -2.71 -20.83 -7.82
C SER A 333 -2.69 -22.30 -7.41
N ARG A 334 -3.87 -22.91 -7.34
CA ARG A 334 -4.02 -24.35 -7.10
C ARG A 334 -3.38 -25.17 -8.21
N TRP A 335 -3.41 -24.67 -9.43
CA TRP A 335 -2.76 -25.31 -10.57
C TRP A 335 -1.24 -25.32 -10.41
N VAL A 336 -0.62 -24.19 -10.04
CA VAL A 336 0.82 -24.15 -9.79
C VAL A 336 1.20 -25.05 -8.61
N LYS A 337 0.39 -25.08 -7.55
CA LYS A 337 0.58 -26.02 -6.44
C LYS A 337 0.67 -27.46 -6.95
N ALA A 338 -0.27 -27.88 -7.81
CA ALA A 338 -0.27 -29.21 -8.39
C ALA A 338 0.98 -29.50 -9.24
N VAL A 339 1.51 -28.52 -9.97
CA VAL A 339 2.77 -28.66 -10.72
C VAL A 339 3.96 -28.91 -9.79
N PHE A 340 4.09 -28.12 -8.72
CA PHE A 340 5.18 -28.33 -7.75
C PHE A 340 5.07 -29.68 -7.02
N GLU A 341 3.86 -30.10 -6.65
CA GLU A 341 3.62 -31.40 -6.03
C GLU A 341 3.94 -32.57 -6.98
N ALA A 342 3.59 -32.44 -8.27
CA ALA A 342 3.91 -33.44 -9.29
C ALA A 342 5.43 -33.59 -9.51
N GLU A 343 6.19 -32.51 -9.33
CA GLU A 343 7.67 -32.50 -9.35
C GLU A 343 8.29 -32.92 -7.99
N GLY A 344 7.47 -33.41 -7.06
CA GLY A 344 7.90 -33.96 -5.77
C GLY A 344 8.35 -32.91 -4.75
N VAL A 345 7.86 -31.67 -4.82
CA VAL A 345 8.05 -30.68 -3.77
C VAL A 345 6.98 -30.88 -2.69
N PRO A 346 7.35 -31.19 -1.43
CA PRO A 346 6.37 -31.41 -0.36
C PRO A 346 5.80 -30.09 0.18
N ASP A 347 4.65 -30.18 0.86
CA ASP A 347 4.06 -29.12 1.69
C ASP A 347 3.82 -27.75 1.01
N VAL A 348 3.59 -27.77 -0.31
CA VAL A 348 3.28 -26.59 -1.11
C VAL A 348 1.88 -26.08 -0.77
N THR A 349 1.75 -24.81 -0.41
CA THR A 349 0.47 -24.22 -0.03
C THR A 349 0.02 -23.20 -1.06
N TRP A 350 -1.26 -23.24 -1.41
CA TRP A 350 -1.85 -22.22 -2.26
C TRP A 350 -2.19 -20.98 -1.45
N VAL A 351 -1.72 -19.83 -1.90
CA VAL A 351 -2.03 -18.50 -1.37
C VAL A 351 -2.42 -17.62 -2.56
N PRO A 352 -3.68 -17.19 -2.70
CA PRO A 352 -4.10 -16.39 -3.84
C PRO A 352 -3.53 -14.97 -3.75
N PRO A 353 -3.02 -14.40 -4.87
CA PRO A 353 -2.83 -12.97 -5.00
C PRO A 353 -4.15 -12.20 -4.90
N GLY A 354 -4.06 -10.92 -4.54
CA GLY A 354 -5.21 -10.06 -4.32
C GLY A 354 -5.38 -8.97 -5.36
N VAL A 355 -6.60 -8.44 -5.44
CA VAL A 355 -6.94 -7.17 -6.10
C VAL A 355 -7.25 -6.11 -5.04
N GLU A 356 -6.82 -4.86 -5.27
CA GLU A 356 -7.16 -3.71 -4.42
C GLU A 356 -8.55 -3.18 -4.79
N THR A 357 -9.56 -3.63 -4.05
CA THR A 357 -10.98 -3.37 -4.33
C THR A 357 -11.43 -1.94 -4.05
N ASP A 358 -10.61 -1.12 -3.39
CA ASP A 358 -10.87 0.31 -3.27
C ASP A 358 -10.62 1.05 -4.59
N VAL A 359 -9.73 0.53 -5.42
CA VAL A 359 -9.38 1.09 -6.74
C VAL A 359 -10.12 0.36 -7.85
N PHE A 360 -10.01 -0.97 -7.87
CA PHE A 360 -10.66 -1.84 -8.85
C PHE A 360 -12.05 -2.21 -8.36
N THR A 361 -13.02 -1.41 -8.77
CA THR A 361 -14.42 -1.52 -8.39
C THR A 361 -15.29 -1.07 -9.56
N PRO A 362 -16.54 -1.56 -9.71
CA PRO A 362 -17.43 -1.08 -10.77
C PRO A 362 -17.90 0.36 -10.56
N TRP A 363 -17.64 0.93 -9.39
CA TRP A 363 -18.05 2.27 -9.05
C TRP A 363 -16.97 3.28 -9.42
N GLY A 364 -17.35 4.43 -9.99
CA GLY A 364 -16.43 5.54 -10.28
C GLY A 364 -16.49 6.00 -11.73
N LEU A 365 -15.45 6.69 -12.20
CA LEU A 365 -15.44 7.26 -13.54
C LEU A 365 -15.45 6.17 -14.59
N ARG A 366 -16.47 6.25 -15.46
CA ARG A 366 -16.64 5.43 -16.64
C ARG A 366 -16.57 6.35 -17.85
N ASP A 367 -15.47 6.27 -18.57
CA ASP A 367 -15.26 7.01 -19.80
C ASP A 367 -15.23 6.00 -20.95
N ARG A 368 -16.28 6.00 -21.77
CA ARG A 368 -16.40 5.03 -22.88
C ARG A 368 -15.58 5.57 -24.07
N PRO A 369 -14.60 4.81 -24.57
CA PRO A 369 -13.84 5.23 -25.74
C PRO A 369 -14.66 5.14 -27.04
N PHE A 370 -15.72 4.33 -27.05
CA PHE A 370 -16.60 4.08 -28.18
C PHE A 370 -18.05 3.85 -27.73
N ASP A 371 -19.01 4.20 -28.61
CA ASP A 371 -20.43 3.96 -28.40
C ASP A 371 -20.81 2.50 -28.65
N GLU A 372 -20.07 1.82 -29.54
CA GLU A 372 -20.26 0.40 -29.85
C GLU A 372 -19.78 -0.53 -28.73
N THR A 373 -20.17 -1.81 -28.83
CA THR A 373 -19.65 -2.87 -27.96
C THR A 373 -18.13 -2.94 -28.09
N THR A 374 -17.44 -2.73 -26.96
CA THR A 374 -15.98 -2.60 -26.93
C THR A 374 -15.33 -3.74 -26.14
N PHE A 375 -14.39 -4.42 -26.79
CA PHE A 375 -13.56 -5.47 -26.22
C PHE A 375 -12.16 -4.92 -25.93
N LEU A 376 -11.58 -5.28 -24.79
CA LEU A 376 -10.21 -4.93 -24.41
C LEU A 376 -9.35 -6.18 -24.33
N TRP A 377 -8.30 -6.23 -25.15
CA TRP A 377 -7.16 -7.12 -24.93
C TRP A 377 -6.02 -6.31 -24.32
N PHE A 378 -5.55 -6.69 -23.13
CA PHE A 378 -4.48 -5.98 -22.43
C PHE A 378 -3.40 -6.95 -21.94
N ALA A 379 -2.23 -6.88 -22.55
CA ALA A 379 -1.03 -7.61 -22.17
C ALA A 379 0.23 -7.06 -22.88
N ARG A 380 1.41 -7.49 -22.44
CA ARG A 380 2.66 -7.27 -23.20
C ARG A 380 2.65 -8.05 -24.52
N ASN A 381 3.34 -7.54 -25.53
CA ASN A 381 3.57 -8.26 -26.79
C ASN A 381 4.57 -9.42 -26.60
N GLN A 382 4.10 -10.52 -26.01
CA GLN A 382 4.84 -11.77 -25.88
C GLN A 382 4.03 -12.87 -26.54
N HIS A 383 4.69 -13.82 -27.21
CA HIS A 383 4.00 -14.94 -27.87
C HIS A 383 3.06 -15.69 -26.91
N ARG A 384 3.48 -15.91 -25.65
CA ARG A 384 2.64 -16.48 -24.59
C ARG A 384 1.30 -15.77 -24.41
N LYS A 385 1.21 -14.45 -24.63
CA LYS A 385 0.00 -13.65 -24.39
C LYS A 385 -1.05 -13.77 -25.50
N GLY A 386 -0.73 -14.38 -26.64
CA GLY A 386 -1.72 -14.74 -27.66
C GLY A 386 -2.28 -13.57 -28.47
N LEU A 387 -1.46 -12.55 -28.77
CA LEU A 387 -1.88 -11.43 -29.64
C LEU A 387 -2.26 -11.91 -31.04
N ASP A 388 -1.55 -12.91 -31.56
CA ASP A 388 -1.84 -13.60 -32.81
C ASP A 388 -3.22 -14.27 -32.80
N VAL A 389 -3.57 -14.93 -31.70
CA VAL A 389 -4.84 -15.64 -31.52
C VAL A 389 -6.02 -14.67 -31.54
N ILE A 390 -5.97 -13.58 -30.76
CA ILE A 390 -7.07 -12.61 -30.72
C ILE A 390 -7.23 -11.91 -32.07
N ARG A 391 -6.14 -11.65 -32.80
CA ARG A 391 -6.20 -11.07 -34.15
C ARG A 391 -6.92 -11.99 -35.14
N ALA A 392 -6.66 -13.29 -35.08
CA ALA A 392 -7.33 -14.27 -35.93
C ALA A 392 -8.84 -14.36 -35.63
N ALA A 393 -9.21 -14.49 -34.35
CA ALA A 393 -10.61 -14.53 -33.93
C ALA A 393 -11.35 -13.21 -34.26
N TRP A 394 -10.69 -12.07 -34.08
CA TRP A 394 -11.26 -10.75 -34.38
C TRP A 394 -11.54 -10.54 -35.87
N ALA A 395 -10.62 -10.99 -36.74
CA ALA A 395 -10.82 -10.91 -38.18
C ALA A 395 -12.08 -11.69 -38.62
N ALA A 396 -12.34 -12.85 -37.99
CA ALA A 396 -13.54 -13.64 -38.23
C ALA A 396 -14.81 -12.98 -37.66
N LEU A 397 -14.75 -12.45 -36.44
CA LEU A 397 -15.88 -11.77 -35.80
C LEU A 397 -16.35 -10.56 -36.63
N ARG A 398 -15.41 -9.73 -37.09
CA ARG A 398 -15.71 -8.51 -37.88
C ARG A 398 -16.51 -8.81 -39.14
N MET A 399 -16.29 -9.96 -39.78
CA MET A 399 -17.06 -10.36 -40.95
C MET A 399 -18.53 -10.62 -40.63
N GLN A 400 -18.83 -11.03 -39.39
CA GLN A 400 -20.19 -11.33 -38.91
C GLN A 400 -20.83 -10.13 -38.21
N ARG A 401 -20.01 -9.31 -37.54
CA ARG A 401 -20.42 -8.16 -36.71
C ARG A 401 -19.53 -6.96 -37.04
N PRO A 402 -19.89 -6.12 -38.02
CA PRO A 402 -19.05 -4.98 -38.42
C PRO A 402 -19.09 -3.79 -37.45
N ASN A 403 -19.99 -3.79 -36.45
CA ASN A 403 -20.23 -2.66 -35.54
C ASN A 403 -19.72 -2.95 -34.11
N VAL A 404 -18.53 -3.56 -33.98
CA VAL A 404 -17.86 -3.82 -32.70
C VAL A 404 -16.44 -3.26 -32.73
N GLN A 405 -15.89 -2.92 -31.57
CA GLN A 405 -14.56 -2.32 -31.41
C GLN A 405 -13.64 -3.20 -30.57
N LEU A 406 -12.38 -3.33 -30.99
CA LEU A 406 -11.33 -3.97 -30.20
C LEU A 406 -10.26 -2.94 -29.83
N ILE A 407 -9.93 -2.88 -28.55
CA ILE A 407 -8.76 -2.17 -28.04
C ILE A 407 -7.67 -3.20 -27.77
N ILE A 408 -6.50 -2.98 -28.37
CA ILE A 408 -5.27 -3.74 -28.10
C ILE A 408 -4.36 -2.82 -27.30
N MET A 409 -4.26 -3.08 -26.01
CA MET A 409 -3.49 -2.29 -25.07
C MET A 409 -2.26 -3.06 -24.57
N GLY A 410 -1.12 -2.40 -24.42
CA GLY A 410 0.08 -3.07 -23.93
C GLY A 410 1.37 -2.29 -24.09
N GLN A 411 2.49 -2.99 -23.90
CA GLN A 411 3.83 -2.52 -24.27
C GLN A 411 4.26 -3.17 -25.58
N ASP A 412 4.96 -2.39 -26.42
CA ASP A 412 5.48 -2.80 -27.73
C ASP A 412 4.41 -3.33 -28.70
N VAL A 413 3.18 -2.79 -28.58
CA VAL A 413 2.03 -3.21 -29.39
C VAL A 413 1.94 -2.40 -30.68
N LEU A 414 2.38 -1.14 -30.73
CA LEU A 414 2.26 -0.31 -31.95
C LEU A 414 3.16 -0.81 -33.08
N ASP A 415 4.34 -1.32 -32.75
CA ASP A 415 5.32 -1.80 -33.74
C ASP A 415 4.83 -3.04 -34.47
N VAL A 416 4.06 -3.91 -33.80
CA VAL A 416 3.44 -5.09 -34.41
C VAL A 416 2.51 -4.73 -35.57
N PHE A 417 1.90 -3.55 -35.49
CA PHE A 417 0.99 -3.05 -36.52
C PHE A 417 1.64 -2.03 -37.46
N GLY A 418 2.92 -1.66 -37.24
CA GLY A 418 3.59 -0.62 -38.02
C GLY A 418 2.99 0.78 -37.82
N LEU A 419 2.31 1.02 -36.69
CA LEU A 419 1.52 2.25 -36.46
C LEU A 419 2.24 3.32 -35.64
N ARG A 420 3.48 3.07 -35.20
CA ARG A 420 4.19 3.97 -34.27
C ARG A 420 4.31 5.40 -34.81
N ALA A 421 4.52 5.57 -36.11
CA ALA A 421 4.65 6.88 -36.75
C ALA A 421 3.32 7.67 -36.82
N GLU A 422 2.18 6.98 -36.79
CA GLU A 422 0.83 7.56 -36.92
C GLU A 422 0.15 7.73 -35.55
N ALA A 423 0.77 7.21 -34.48
CA ALA A 423 0.19 7.22 -33.14
C ALA A 423 0.23 8.62 -32.51
N THR A 424 -0.86 9.00 -31.87
CA THR A 424 -0.97 10.24 -31.08
C THR A 424 -0.77 9.95 -29.61
N GLN A 425 0.05 10.76 -28.93
CA GLN A 425 0.28 10.60 -27.49
C GLN A 425 -0.77 11.36 -26.67
N VAL A 426 -1.39 10.68 -25.71
CA VAL A 426 -2.33 11.21 -24.73
C VAL A 426 -1.90 10.72 -23.35
N GLY A 427 -1.32 11.62 -22.55
CA GLY A 427 -0.70 11.24 -21.27
C GLY A 427 0.38 10.17 -21.45
N ASN A 428 0.23 9.07 -20.71
CA ASN A 428 1.15 7.91 -20.75
C ASN A 428 0.76 6.85 -21.79
N LEU A 429 -0.18 7.16 -22.69
CA LEU A 429 -0.59 6.29 -23.79
C LEU A 429 -0.23 6.90 -25.15
N ARG A 430 0.22 6.06 -26.09
CA ARG A 430 0.25 6.37 -27.53
C ARG A 430 -0.80 5.54 -28.24
N MET A 431 -1.67 6.21 -28.98
CA MET A 431 -2.87 5.61 -29.54
C MET A 431 -2.89 5.75 -31.06
N ALA A 432 -3.15 4.65 -31.75
CA ALA A 432 -3.43 4.63 -33.18
C ALA A 432 -4.72 3.84 -33.47
N ARG A 433 -5.27 3.99 -34.68
CA ARG A 433 -6.48 3.29 -35.11
C ARG A 433 -6.26 2.62 -36.46
N ILE A 434 -6.79 1.41 -36.60
CA ILE A 434 -6.93 0.68 -37.86
C ILE A 434 -8.41 0.70 -38.21
N THR A 435 -8.86 1.78 -38.85
CA THR A 435 -10.29 2.03 -39.11
C THR A 435 -10.94 0.90 -39.90
N GLY A 436 -10.25 0.32 -40.90
CA GLY A 436 -10.77 -0.80 -41.68
C GLY A 436 -10.98 -2.09 -40.88
N ALA A 437 -10.37 -2.21 -39.70
CA ALA A 437 -10.44 -3.39 -38.84
C ALA A 437 -11.22 -3.16 -37.53
N ASN A 438 -11.69 -1.92 -37.26
CA ASN A 438 -12.24 -1.50 -35.97
C ASN A 438 -11.34 -1.88 -34.79
N VAL A 439 -10.04 -1.61 -34.93
CA VAL A 439 -9.04 -1.84 -33.90
C VAL A 439 -8.42 -0.51 -33.49
N SER A 440 -8.35 -0.25 -32.19
CA SER A 440 -7.53 0.82 -31.62
C SER A 440 -6.38 0.22 -30.84
N VAL A 441 -5.16 0.67 -31.13
CA VAL A 441 -3.92 0.16 -30.51
C VAL A 441 -3.41 1.21 -29.53
N TRP A 442 -3.31 0.85 -28.25
CA TRP A 442 -2.95 1.74 -27.14
C TRP A 442 -1.65 1.24 -26.50
N GLU A 443 -0.53 1.86 -26.85
CA GLU A 443 0.77 1.54 -26.27
C GLU A 443 1.06 2.37 -25.03
N MET A 444 1.43 1.71 -23.94
CA MET A 444 1.89 2.36 -22.72
C MET A 444 3.33 2.87 -22.91
N VAL A 445 3.51 4.18 -22.90
CA VAL A 445 4.83 4.84 -22.94
C VAL A 445 5.36 5.23 -21.56
N GLY A 446 4.54 5.07 -20.52
CA GLY A 446 4.90 5.21 -19.11
C GLY A 446 3.98 4.34 -18.25
N SER A 447 4.26 4.27 -16.94
CA SER A 447 3.39 3.57 -16.00
C SER A 447 2.04 4.26 -15.87
N LEU A 448 0.96 3.50 -15.99
CA LEU A 448 -0.37 3.95 -15.61
C LEU A 448 -0.58 3.66 -14.12
N SER A 449 -1.24 4.59 -13.44
CA SER A 449 -1.74 4.36 -12.09
C SER A 449 -2.87 3.35 -12.09
N ASP A 450 -3.05 2.66 -10.97
CA ASP A 450 -4.12 1.65 -10.84
C ASP A 450 -5.51 2.27 -11.04
N ALA A 451 -5.69 3.56 -10.70
CA ALA A 451 -6.91 4.30 -10.95
C ALA A 451 -7.19 4.54 -12.45
N GLU A 452 -6.15 4.82 -13.25
CA GLU A 452 -6.25 4.95 -14.71
C GLU A 452 -6.59 3.59 -15.35
N ILE A 453 -5.95 2.52 -14.90
CA ILE A 453 -6.24 1.15 -15.38
C ILE A 453 -7.69 0.77 -15.02
N ALA A 454 -8.14 1.00 -13.78
CA ALA A 454 -9.52 0.75 -13.36
C ALA A 454 -10.54 1.57 -14.16
N GLN A 455 -10.20 2.81 -14.56
CA GLN A 455 -11.05 3.61 -15.46
C GLN A 455 -11.18 2.94 -16.84
N ILE A 456 -10.09 2.41 -17.40
CA ILE A 456 -10.12 1.70 -18.69
C ILE A 456 -10.99 0.44 -18.62
N TYR A 457 -10.83 -0.39 -17.58
CA TYR A 457 -11.68 -1.57 -17.42
C TYR A 457 -13.16 -1.21 -17.33
N ARG A 458 -13.52 -0.19 -16.55
CA ARG A 458 -14.92 0.31 -16.48
C ARG A 458 -15.40 0.89 -17.81
N GLY A 459 -14.50 1.45 -18.61
CA GLY A 459 -14.79 2.11 -19.89
C GLY A 459 -15.18 1.15 -21.02
N VAL A 460 -14.83 -0.13 -20.93
CA VAL A 460 -15.13 -1.15 -21.94
C VAL A 460 -16.30 -2.05 -21.51
N ASP A 461 -16.78 -2.91 -22.42
CA ASP A 461 -17.86 -3.86 -22.12
C ASP A 461 -17.30 -5.25 -21.77
N TYR A 462 -16.24 -5.70 -22.44
CA TYR A 462 -15.64 -7.01 -22.21
C TYR A 462 -14.12 -6.94 -22.14
N TYR A 463 -13.53 -7.75 -21.26
CA TYR A 463 -12.09 -7.98 -21.20
C TYR A 463 -11.76 -9.32 -21.84
N VAL A 464 -10.69 -9.41 -22.63
CA VAL A 464 -10.29 -10.62 -23.34
C VAL A 464 -8.83 -10.95 -23.05
N SER A 465 -8.59 -12.15 -22.52
CA SER A 465 -7.25 -12.71 -22.38
C SER A 465 -7.13 -13.99 -23.20
N THR A 466 -6.27 -13.96 -24.22
CA THR A 466 -5.92 -15.11 -25.07
C THR A 466 -4.56 -15.72 -24.69
N ALA A 467 -4.12 -15.48 -23.45
CA ALA A 467 -2.81 -15.93 -22.99
C ALA A 467 -2.76 -17.46 -22.90
N ARG A 468 -1.80 -18.08 -23.58
CA ARG A 468 -1.51 -19.52 -23.62
C ARG A 468 -1.18 -20.13 -22.27
N SER A 469 -0.78 -19.29 -21.32
CA SER A 469 -0.63 -19.64 -19.91
C SER A 469 -0.54 -18.38 -19.06
N GLU A 470 -0.88 -18.45 -17.78
CA GLU A 470 -0.71 -17.40 -16.76
C GLU A 470 -0.34 -18.02 -15.41
N GLY A 471 0.47 -17.30 -14.62
CA GLY A 471 0.71 -17.67 -13.21
C GLY A 471 -0.46 -17.35 -12.27
N PHE A 472 -1.29 -16.36 -12.63
CA PHE A 472 -2.50 -15.99 -11.90
C PHE A 472 -3.52 -15.30 -12.82
N GLY A 473 -3.13 -14.18 -13.45
CA GLY A 473 -4.00 -13.40 -14.34
C GLY A 473 -4.57 -12.13 -13.69
N PHE A 474 -3.69 -11.24 -13.19
CA PHE A 474 -4.08 -9.99 -12.54
C PHE A 474 -5.05 -9.15 -13.35
N SER A 475 -4.80 -8.96 -14.65
CA SER A 475 -5.66 -8.16 -15.52
C SER A 475 -7.08 -8.72 -15.63
N THR A 476 -7.21 -10.06 -15.65
CA THR A 476 -8.52 -10.73 -15.60
C THR A 476 -9.22 -10.45 -14.26
N ALA A 477 -8.52 -10.62 -13.15
CA ALA A 477 -9.07 -10.41 -11.81
C ALA A 477 -9.47 -8.93 -11.57
N GLU A 478 -8.66 -7.98 -12.02
CA GLU A 478 -8.93 -6.55 -11.95
C GLU A 478 -10.15 -6.15 -12.80
N ALA A 479 -10.26 -6.67 -14.03
CA ALA A 479 -11.41 -6.44 -14.89
C ALA A 479 -12.70 -6.97 -14.25
N MET A 480 -12.67 -8.19 -13.69
CA MET A 480 -13.78 -8.77 -12.94
C MET A 480 -14.16 -7.92 -11.72
N ALA A 481 -13.17 -7.40 -10.97
CA ALA A 481 -13.41 -6.52 -9.83
C ALA A 481 -14.05 -5.19 -10.25
N CYS A 482 -13.72 -4.67 -11.44
CA CYS A 482 -14.36 -3.51 -12.08
C CYS A 482 -15.75 -3.81 -12.68
N GLY A 483 -16.25 -5.04 -12.60
CA GLY A 483 -17.54 -5.44 -13.16
C GLY A 483 -17.54 -5.62 -14.68
N THR A 484 -16.37 -5.79 -15.29
CA THR A 484 -16.20 -6.11 -16.71
C THR A 484 -16.15 -7.61 -16.88
N ILE A 485 -16.99 -8.16 -17.77
CA ILE A 485 -17.06 -9.61 -17.98
C ILE A 485 -15.79 -10.06 -18.72
N PRO A 486 -15.04 -11.04 -18.19
CA PRO A 486 -13.85 -11.55 -18.84
C PRO A 486 -14.18 -12.67 -19.84
N ILE A 487 -13.40 -12.74 -20.91
CA ILE A 487 -13.33 -13.84 -21.86
C ILE A 487 -11.91 -14.41 -21.80
N PHE A 488 -11.74 -15.62 -21.28
CA PHE A 488 -10.40 -16.18 -21.08
C PHE A 488 -10.37 -17.72 -21.06
N GLY A 489 -9.17 -18.28 -21.22
CA GLY A 489 -8.95 -19.71 -21.26
C GLY A 489 -8.94 -20.35 -19.88
N ARG A 490 -9.64 -21.47 -19.68
CA ARG A 490 -9.67 -22.19 -18.39
C ARG A 490 -8.49 -23.16 -18.24
N TYR A 491 -7.26 -22.64 -18.23
CA TYR A 491 -6.05 -23.44 -18.01
C TYR A 491 -4.99 -22.64 -17.26
N SER A 492 -3.94 -23.32 -16.78
CA SER A 492 -2.88 -22.75 -15.93
C SER A 492 -3.40 -22.06 -14.66
N GLY A 493 -2.69 -21.06 -14.13
CA GLY A 493 -3.08 -20.36 -12.90
C GLY A 493 -4.38 -19.56 -13.00
N SER A 494 -4.83 -19.22 -14.21
CA SER A 494 -6.11 -18.51 -14.41
C SER A 494 -7.34 -19.36 -14.10
N THR A 495 -7.19 -20.69 -13.97
CA THR A 495 -8.28 -21.61 -13.61
C THR A 495 -8.97 -21.24 -12.30
N ASP A 496 -8.25 -20.65 -11.35
CA ASP A 496 -8.81 -20.21 -10.07
C ASP A 496 -9.76 -19.00 -10.23
N LEU A 497 -9.64 -18.24 -11.32
CA LEU A 497 -10.53 -17.10 -11.63
C LEU A 497 -11.80 -17.52 -12.38
N ALA A 498 -11.90 -18.77 -12.83
CA ALA A 498 -13.06 -19.26 -13.57
C ALA A 498 -14.30 -19.34 -12.67
N CYS A 499 -15.40 -18.75 -13.13
CA CYS A 499 -16.70 -18.78 -12.47
C CYS A 499 -17.83 -18.79 -13.53
N GLU A 500 -19.07 -19.07 -13.12
CA GLU A 500 -20.22 -19.20 -14.02
C GLU A 500 -20.53 -17.92 -14.81
N GLY A 501 -20.16 -16.75 -14.28
CA GLY A 501 -20.35 -15.47 -14.96
C GLY A 501 -19.33 -15.19 -16.07
N ALA A 502 -18.19 -15.89 -16.10
CA ALA A 502 -17.13 -15.67 -17.08
C ALA A 502 -17.39 -16.43 -18.38
N LEU A 503 -16.92 -15.88 -19.51
CA LEU A 503 -16.98 -16.56 -20.80
C LEU A 503 -15.67 -17.33 -21.03
N LEU A 504 -15.74 -18.65 -20.95
CA LEU A 504 -14.55 -19.50 -20.93
C LEU A 504 -14.38 -20.25 -22.26
N PHE A 505 -13.15 -20.31 -22.76
CA PHE A 505 -12.79 -21.15 -23.91
C PHE A 505 -11.72 -22.18 -23.53
N SER A 506 -11.60 -23.19 -24.38
CA SER A 506 -10.66 -24.30 -24.25
C SER A 506 -9.44 -24.12 -25.17
N GLY A 507 -8.51 -25.07 -25.09
CA GLY A 507 -7.31 -25.09 -25.91
C GLY A 507 -6.63 -26.45 -25.87
N GLN A 508 -5.61 -26.63 -26.69
CA GLN A 508 -4.85 -27.87 -26.78
C GLN A 508 -3.44 -27.68 -26.20
N PRO A 509 -2.86 -28.68 -25.51
CA PRO A 509 -1.48 -28.58 -25.04
C PRO A 509 -0.52 -28.30 -26.21
N ALA A 510 0.35 -27.30 -26.03
CA ALA A 510 1.39 -26.93 -26.98
C ALA A 510 2.72 -26.78 -26.23
N LEU A 511 3.84 -27.17 -26.85
CA LEU A 511 5.15 -27.07 -26.20
C LEU A 511 5.45 -25.61 -25.83
N ALA A 512 5.83 -25.41 -24.57
CA ALA A 512 6.23 -24.10 -24.09
C ALA A 512 7.64 -23.76 -24.57
N ASP A 513 7.81 -22.58 -25.17
CA ASP A 513 9.10 -22.08 -25.63
C ASP A 513 9.61 -20.97 -24.70
N TYR A 514 10.55 -21.33 -23.82
CA TYR A 514 11.30 -20.38 -22.97
C TYR A 514 12.81 -20.45 -23.21
N ARG A 515 13.24 -20.80 -24.43
CA ARG A 515 14.67 -20.83 -24.77
C ARG A 515 15.29 -19.43 -24.67
N ASP A 516 14.52 -18.39 -24.93
CA ASP A 516 14.88 -16.98 -24.74
C ASP A 516 15.22 -16.64 -23.27
N LYS A 517 14.62 -17.37 -22.32
CA LYS A 517 14.89 -17.25 -20.87
C LYS A 517 15.96 -18.23 -20.38
N GLY A 518 16.60 -18.98 -21.28
CA GLY A 518 17.61 -19.98 -20.93
C GLY A 518 17.05 -21.25 -20.28
N PHE A 519 15.73 -21.48 -20.35
CA PHE A 519 15.12 -22.69 -19.82
C PHE A 519 15.12 -23.83 -20.86
N GLY A 520 15.30 -25.06 -20.36
CA GLY A 520 15.18 -26.28 -21.16
C GLY A 520 13.72 -26.72 -21.36
N ASP A 521 13.46 -28.03 -21.35
CA ASP A 521 12.09 -28.56 -21.37
C ASP A 521 11.34 -28.15 -20.09
N VAL A 522 10.36 -27.27 -20.27
CA VAL A 522 9.45 -26.79 -19.23
C VAL A 522 8.01 -27.28 -19.44
N GLY A 523 7.82 -28.27 -20.32
CA GLY A 523 6.52 -28.87 -20.61
C GLY A 523 5.67 -28.01 -21.55
N TYR A 524 4.39 -27.82 -21.19
CA TYR A 524 3.36 -27.32 -22.09
C TYR A 524 2.74 -26.00 -21.62
N TRP A 525 2.39 -25.16 -22.61
CA TRP A 525 1.30 -24.19 -22.55
C TRP A 525 0.01 -24.79 -23.12
N TRP A 526 -1.04 -23.98 -23.24
CA TRP A 526 -2.25 -24.30 -24.00
C TRP A 526 -2.37 -23.35 -25.19
N GLU A 527 -2.51 -23.90 -26.39
CA GLU A 527 -2.89 -23.17 -27.60
C GLU A 527 -4.41 -22.94 -27.58
N PRO A 528 -4.89 -21.68 -27.46
CA PRO A 528 -6.31 -21.38 -27.46
C PRO A 528 -6.99 -21.77 -28.77
N ASP A 529 -8.21 -22.28 -28.69
CA ASP A 529 -9.03 -22.50 -29.88
C ASP A 529 -9.65 -21.17 -30.36
N ALA A 530 -9.18 -20.66 -31.50
CA ALA A 530 -9.68 -19.42 -32.08
C ALA A 530 -11.18 -19.50 -32.47
N ALA A 531 -11.70 -20.69 -32.79
CA ALA A 531 -13.12 -20.88 -33.11
C ALA A 531 -13.98 -20.77 -31.84
N GLU A 532 -13.54 -21.36 -30.72
CA GLU A 532 -14.24 -21.18 -29.44
C GLU A 532 -14.17 -19.72 -28.96
N ILE A 533 -13.03 -19.04 -29.14
CA ILE A 533 -12.93 -17.60 -28.83
C ILE A 533 -13.94 -16.80 -29.66
N LEU A 534 -14.05 -17.07 -30.96
CA LEU A 534 -15.05 -16.43 -31.82
C LEU A 534 -16.49 -16.70 -31.33
N GLU A 535 -16.77 -17.92 -30.86
CA GLU A 535 -18.07 -18.27 -30.28
C GLU A 535 -18.37 -17.43 -29.02
N ARG A 536 -17.40 -17.32 -28.09
CA ARG A 536 -17.53 -16.50 -26.88
C ARG A 536 -17.67 -15.00 -27.19
N LEU A 537 -16.96 -14.50 -28.20
CA LEU A 537 -17.12 -13.12 -28.67
C LEU A 537 -18.52 -12.87 -29.25
N ASN A 538 -19.07 -13.82 -30.00
CA ASN A 538 -20.44 -13.74 -30.50
C ASN A 538 -21.49 -13.80 -29.38
N GLU A 539 -21.28 -14.65 -28.39
CA GLU A 539 -22.10 -14.75 -27.18
C GLU A 539 -22.12 -13.41 -26.42
N ALA A 540 -20.94 -12.80 -26.21
CA ALA A 540 -20.81 -11.47 -25.62
C ALA A 540 -21.57 -10.40 -26.41
N CYS A 541 -21.54 -10.44 -27.75
CA CYS A 541 -22.30 -9.52 -28.59
C CYS A 541 -23.83 -9.73 -28.55
N ALA A 542 -24.28 -10.93 -28.19
CA ALA A 542 -25.70 -11.28 -28.11
C ALA A 542 -26.31 -11.05 -26.72
N MET A 543 -25.48 -10.79 -25.71
CA MET A 543 -25.89 -10.63 -24.32
C MET A 543 -26.71 -9.35 -24.11
N ASP A 544 -27.89 -9.47 -23.51
CA ASP A 544 -28.70 -8.32 -23.13
C ASP A 544 -28.22 -7.69 -21.80
N ALA A 545 -28.79 -6.54 -21.44
CA ALA A 545 -28.37 -5.81 -20.24
C ALA A 545 -28.65 -6.56 -18.92
N LYS A 546 -29.66 -7.43 -18.88
CA LYS A 546 -30.00 -8.21 -17.70
C LYS A 546 -28.98 -9.33 -17.52
N ALA A 547 -28.74 -10.12 -18.56
CA ALA A 547 -27.72 -11.17 -18.58
C ALA A 547 -26.33 -10.59 -18.27
N TYR A 548 -25.97 -9.45 -18.87
CA TYR A 548 -24.71 -8.77 -18.55
C TYR A 548 -24.60 -8.44 -17.06
N SER A 549 -25.66 -7.87 -16.45
CA SER A 549 -25.62 -7.53 -15.03
C SER A 549 -25.50 -8.77 -14.14
N GLU A 550 -26.10 -9.90 -14.52
CA GLU A 550 -26.03 -11.16 -13.77
C GLU A 550 -24.60 -11.74 -13.84
N HIS A 551 -24.04 -11.88 -15.04
CA HIS A 551 -22.69 -12.37 -15.26
C HIS A 551 -21.62 -11.49 -14.59
N SER A 552 -21.73 -10.17 -14.76
CA SER A 552 -20.85 -9.17 -14.12
C SER A 552 -20.88 -9.28 -12.60
N GLN A 553 -22.07 -9.46 -12.00
CA GLN A 553 -22.21 -9.61 -10.56
C GLN A 553 -21.59 -10.92 -10.05
N VAL A 554 -21.76 -12.04 -10.77
CA VAL A 554 -21.13 -13.32 -10.42
C VAL A 554 -19.61 -13.23 -10.48
N CYS A 555 -19.06 -12.65 -11.56
CA CYS A 555 -17.61 -12.44 -11.70
C CYS A 555 -17.05 -11.60 -10.55
N ARG A 556 -17.70 -10.48 -10.25
CA ARG A 556 -17.28 -9.60 -9.17
C ARG A 556 -17.32 -10.32 -7.81
N LYS A 557 -18.41 -11.03 -7.51
CA LYS A 557 -18.57 -11.79 -6.26
C LYS A 557 -17.46 -12.82 -6.09
N HIS A 558 -17.08 -13.50 -7.17
CA HIS A 558 -15.96 -14.45 -7.17
C HIS A 558 -14.65 -13.81 -6.71
N ILE A 559 -14.33 -12.61 -7.22
CA ILE A 559 -13.12 -11.88 -6.81
C ILE A 559 -13.22 -11.36 -5.38
N THR A 560 -14.32 -10.70 -5.02
CA THR A 560 -14.46 -10.10 -3.68
C THR A 560 -14.59 -11.12 -2.57
N ALA A 561 -14.89 -12.39 -2.87
CA ALA A 561 -15.01 -13.49 -1.91
C ALA A 561 -13.72 -14.32 -1.72
N GLY A 562 -12.66 -14.09 -2.52
CA GLY A 562 -11.46 -14.93 -2.42
C GLY A 562 -10.16 -14.39 -2.97
N PHE A 563 -10.19 -13.30 -3.74
CA PHE A 563 -9.02 -12.78 -4.48
C PHE A 563 -8.80 -11.28 -4.20
N THR A 564 -8.91 -10.89 -2.93
CA THR A 564 -8.50 -9.55 -2.45
C THR A 564 -7.23 -9.65 -1.62
N TRP A 565 -6.48 -8.56 -1.51
CA TRP A 565 -5.24 -8.57 -0.70
C TRP A 565 -5.51 -8.91 0.78
N ARG A 566 -6.71 -8.63 1.28
CA ARG A 566 -7.16 -9.09 2.59
C ARG A 566 -7.23 -10.63 2.66
N HIS A 567 -7.78 -11.31 1.65
CA HIS A 567 -7.79 -12.77 1.59
C HIS A 567 -6.37 -13.35 1.54
N THR A 568 -5.45 -12.72 0.79
CA THR A 568 -4.03 -13.09 0.79
C THR A 568 -3.45 -13.06 2.21
N ALA A 569 -3.67 -11.99 2.95
CA ALA A 569 -3.18 -11.84 4.33
C ALA A 569 -3.72 -12.93 5.26
N PHE A 570 -5.03 -13.19 5.23
CA PHE A 570 -5.66 -14.17 6.12
C PHE A 570 -5.32 -15.61 5.73
N THR A 571 -5.14 -15.89 4.43
CA THR A 571 -4.64 -17.20 3.98
C THR A 571 -3.20 -17.39 4.45
N MET A 572 -2.30 -16.42 4.26
CA MET A 572 -0.93 -16.50 4.78
C MET A 572 -0.90 -16.67 6.29
N ARG A 573 -1.75 -15.94 7.02
CA ARG A 573 -1.89 -16.08 8.47
C ARG A 573 -2.25 -17.51 8.87
N ALA A 574 -3.22 -18.14 8.20
CA ALA A 574 -3.58 -19.54 8.46
C ALA A 574 -2.38 -20.48 8.25
N VAL A 575 -1.63 -20.30 7.16
CA VAL A 575 -0.41 -21.08 6.89
C VAL A 575 0.66 -20.90 7.97
N LEU A 576 0.81 -19.68 8.48
CA LEU A 576 1.77 -19.38 9.54
C LEU A 576 1.32 -19.92 10.90
N LYS A 577 0.01 -19.97 11.18
CA LYS A 577 -0.56 -20.59 12.39
C LYS A 577 -0.20 -22.08 12.47
N ASP A 578 -0.25 -22.78 11.34
CA ASP A 578 0.08 -24.20 11.27
C ASP A 578 1.58 -24.49 11.45
N SER A 579 2.44 -23.50 11.21
CA SER A 579 3.90 -23.68 11.14
C SER A 579 4.69 -22.90 12.20
N GLN A 580 4.05 -22.06 13.00
CA GLN A 580 4.70 -21.24 14.02
C GLN A 580 3.94 -21.32 15.34
N TYR A 581 4.69 -21.29 16.44
CA TYR A 581 4.11 -20.98 17.74
C TYR A 581 3.74 -19.49 17.80
N GLN A 582 2.57 -19.21 18.36
CA GLN A 582 2.15 -17.85 18.65
C GLN A 582 3.12 -17.21 19.65
N ARG A 583 3.72 -16.08 19.28
CA ARG A 583 4.53 -15.28 20.21
C ARG A 583 3.67 -14.25 20.92
N GLU A 584 4.08 -13.90 22.13
CA GLU A 584 3.52 -12.75 22.81
C GLU A 584 3.84 -11.48 22.01
N VAL A 585 2.78 -10.74 21.66
CA VAL A 585 2.89 -9.45 20.99
C VAL A 585 2.58 -8.38 22.02
N ILE A 586 3.56 -7.56 22.32
CA ILE A 586 3.38 -6.32 23.06
C ILE A 586 3.21 -5.22 22.01
N PRO A 587 2.01 -4.64 21.84
CA PRO A 587 1.82 -3.56 20.87
C PRO A 587 2.78 -2.41 21.17
N VAL A 588 3.44 -1.89 20.13
CA VAL A 588 4.39 -0.77 20.26
C VAL A 588 3.75 0.44 20.94
N SER A 589 2.44 0.64 20.73
CA SER A 589 1.66 1.73 21.36
C SER A 589 1.47 1.58 22.88
N ILE A 590 1.87 0.44 23.44
CA ILE A 590 1.70 0.10 24.84
C ILE A 590 3.06 0.00 25.57
N ASP A 591 4.08 -0.54 24.91
CA ASP A 591 5.38 -0.82 25.53
C ASP A 591 6.17 0.44 25.92
N THR A 592 5.82 1.62 25.39
CA THR A 592 6.63 2.82 25.59
C THR A 592 6.17 3.72 26.73
N GLY A 593 5.08 3.43 27.46
CA GLY A 593 4.60 4.30 28.56
C GLY A 593 4.35 5.78 28.18
N TYR A 594 4.54 6.14 26.90
CA TYR A 594 4.58 7.47 26.33
C TYR A 594 4.26 7.32 24.85
N ASP A 595 3.20 7.99 24.43
CA ASP A 595 2.83 8.09 23.03
C ASP A 595 3.89 8.90 22.28
N VAL A 596 4.94 8.23 21.80
CA VAL A 596 5.98 8.82 20.94
C VAL A 596 5.45 9.22 19.56
N THR A 597 4.20 8.90 19.24
CA THR A 597 3.58 9.30 17.97
C THR A 597 2.75 10.56 18.09
N HIS A 598 2.45 11.06 19.30
CA HIS A 598 1.66 12.27 19.49
C HIS A 598 2.25 13.24 20.52
N ASN A 599 2.49 14.49 20.12
CA ASN A 599 2.84 15.57 21.04
C ASN A 599 2.26 16.89 20.55
N GLU A 600 1.31 17.41 21.34
CA GLU A 600 0.52 18.60 21.02
C GLU A 600 1.40 19.82 20.71
N ILE A 601 2.53 19.98 21.39
CA ILE A 601 3.41 21.13 21.20
C ILE A 601 4.18 21.05 19.88
N ILE A 602 4.62 19.85 19.48
CA ILE A 602 5.38 19.66 18.24
C ILE A 602 4.41 19.65 17.05
N GLY A 603 3.23 19.04 17.21
CA GLY A 603 2.14 19.14 16.24
C GLY A 603 1.79 20.60 15.95
N PHE A 604 1.53 21.39 16.98
CA PHE A 604 1.26 22.82 16.87
C PHE A 604 2.41 23.58 16.19
N ALA A 605 3.64 23.37 16.62
CA ALA A 605 4.80 24.06 16.06
C ALA A 605 5.04 23.70 14.57
N SER A 606 4.84 22.44 14.19
CA SER A 606 4.96 22.00 12.78
C SER A 606 3.84 22.53 11.88
N HIS A 607 2.63 22.69 12.43
CA HIS A 607 1.50 23.27 11.71
C HIS A 607 1.71 24.77 11.44
N LEU A 608 2.29 25.50 12.40
CA LEU A 608 2.63 26.91 12.22
C LEU A 608 3.63 27.14 11.07
N GLU A 609 4.60 26.25 10.90
CA GLU A 609 5.56 26.29 9.77
C GLU A 609 4.87 26.05 8.41
N THR A 610 3.78 25.28 8.38
CA THR A 610 3.05 25.02 7.14
C THR A 610 2.11 26.15 6.73
N VAL A 611 1.63 26.97 7.67
CA VAL A 611 0.65 28.05 7.41
C VAL A 611 1.29 29.39 7.01
N ASN A 612 2.58 29.62 7.32
CA ASN A 612 3.26 30.92 7.15
C ASN A 612 3.50 31.39 5.68
N GLN A 613 2.87 30.76 4.68
CA GLN A 613 3.02 31.08 3.25
C GLN A 613 1.88 31.91 2.64
N THR A 614 0.76 32.13 3.33
CA THR A 614 -0.25 33.10 2.89
C THR A 614 -0.05 34.42 3.60
N SER A 615 0.56 35.38 2.88
CA SER A 615 0.98 36.72 3.29
C SER A 615 0.00 37.48 4.20
N LYS A 616 0.26 37.46 5.51
CA LYS A 616 -0.09 38.45 6.55
C LYS A 616 0.77 38.18 7.79
N PRO A 617 1.09 39.18 8.63
CA PRO A 617 2.03 39.04 9.75
C PRO A 617 1.63 37.85 10.65
N GLY A 618 2.60 36.97 10.90
CA GLY A 618 2.40 35.61 11.41
C GLY A 618 1.56 35.54 12.68
N ILE A 619 0.60 34.61 12.70
CA ILE A 619 -0.23 34.25 13.86
C ILE A 619 0.59 34.10 15.15
N LEU A 620 1.83 33.60 15.02
CA LEU A 620 2.84 33.44 16.08
C LEU A 620 3.09 34.73 16.87
N ASP A 621 3.40 35.83 16.18
CA ASP A 621 3.80 37.07 16.85
C ASP A 621 2.61 37.76 17.52
N ARG A 622 1.39 37.56 17.00
CA ARG A 622 0.15 37.98 17.69
C ARG A 622 -0.12 37.13 18.93
N TYR A 623 0.07 35.82 18.85
CA TYR A 623 -0.13 34.89 19.97
C TYR A 623 0.83 35.18 21.12
N PHE A 624 2.13 35.36 20.84
CA PHE A 624 3.12 35.73 21.86
C PHE A 624 2.95 37.18 22.35
N ALA A 625 2.54 38.13 21.50
CA ALA A 625 2.24 39.50 21.93
C ALA A 625 1.00 39.59 22.84
N LEU A 626 -0.02 38.74 22.62
CA LEU A 626 -1.20 38.61 23.50
C LEU A 626 -0.80 38.05 24.88
N GLY A 627 0.06 37.03 24.91
CA GLY A 627 0.60 36.45 26.14
C GLY A 627 1.47 37.41 26.95
N ARG A 628 2.34 38.19 26.27
CA ARG A 628 3.20 39.19 26.93
C ARG A 628 2.42 40.38 27.50
N LYS A 629 1.25 40.73 26.94
CA LYS A 629 0.42 41.87 27.40
C LYS A 629 -0.49 41.56 28.59
N ARG A 630 -0.79 40.30 28.88
CA ARG A 630 -1.64 39.89 30.02
C ARG A 630 -0.79 39.20 31.08
N LYS A 631 -0.35 39.93 32.11
CA LYS A 631 0.25 39.37 33.33
C LYS A 631 -0.73 38.36 33.95
N GLY A 632 -0.63 37.08 33.60
CA GLY A 632 -1.49 36.02 34.16
C GLY A 632 -1.72 34.78 33.29
N THR A 633 -1.57 34.84 31.97
CA THR A 633 -1.69 33.66 31.10
C THR A 633 -0.32 33.01 30.87
N GLN A 634 0.01 32.00 31.68
CA GLN A 634 1.12 31.10 31.39
C GLN A 634 0.71 30.15 30.24
N ILE A 635 1.16 30.45 29.02
CA ILE A 635 0.91 29.65 27.80
C ILE A 635 1.33 28.18 27.98
N SER A 636 2.25 27.88 28.91
CA SER A 636 2.64 26.50 29.27
C SER A 636 1.47 25.63 29.74
N LYS A 637 0.40 26.20 30.31
CA LYS A 637 -0.80 25.42 30.70
C LYS A 637 -1.60 24.91 29.50
N CYS A 638 -1.41 25.47 28.30
CA CYS A 638 -2.07 25.01 27.08
C CYS A 638 -1.38 23.80 26.45
N PHE A 639 -0.17 23.45 26.91
CA PHE A 639 0.60 22.32 26.39
C PHE A 639 1.02 21.44 27.56
N ILE A 640 0.15 20.50 27.94
CA ILE A 640 0.38 19.57 29.06
C ILE A 640 1.67 18.75 28.85
N SER A 641 2.10 18.55 27.60
CA SER A 641 3.33 17.83 27.25
C SER A 641 4.64 18.59 27.53
N PHE A 642 4.58 19.89 27.88
CA PHE A 642 5.75 20.72 28.17
C PHE A 642 6.01 20.88 29.67
N ASP A 643 7.17 20.42 30.11
CA ASP A 643 7.66 20.60 31.48
C ASP A 643 8.73 21.69 31.49
N ARG A 644 8.35 22.88 31.96
CA ARG A 644 9.22 24.06 31.99
C ARG A 644 10.44 23.85 32.89
N GLU A 645 10.28 23.23 34.05
CA GLU A 645 11.39 23.04 35.01
C GLU A 645 12.38 22.03 34.47
N TYR A 646 11.89 20.93 33.90
CA TYR A 646 12.72 19.97 33.19
C TYR A 646 13.46 20.64 32.01
N TYR A 647 12.75 21.43 31.21
CA TYR A 647 13.34 22.06 30.03
C TYR A 647 14.48 23.01 30.39
N ILE A 648 14.29 23.89 31.39
CA ILE A 648 15.35 24.78 31.88
C ILE A 648 16.54 23.98 32.42
N LYS A 649 16.28 22.95 33.23
CA LYS A 649 17.33 22.15 33.86
C LYS A 649 18.24 21.46 32.85
N ASN A 650 17.69 21.03 31.71
CA ASN A 650 18.43 20.29 30.68
C ASN A 650 18.88 21.15 29.49
N ASN A 651 18.52 22.43 29.46
CA ASN A 651 18.86 23.39 28.41
C ASN A 651 19.30 24.71 29.05
N GLN A 652 20.43 24.67 29.77
CA GLN A 652 20.94 25.82 30.52
C GLN A 652 21.28 27.01 29.62
N ASP A 653 21.62 26.76 28.36
CA ASP A 653 21.86 27.77 27.33
C ASP A 653 20.62 28.65 27.09
N VAL A 654 19.42 28.05 27.04
CA VAL A 654 18.15 28.79 26.86
C VAL A 654 17.86 29.70 28.07
N PHE A 655 18.22 29.24 29.26
CA PHE A 655 18.06 30.00 30.50
C PHE A 655 19.08 31.16 30.61
N LEU A 656 20.34 30.90 30.27
CA LEU A 656 21.41 31.90 30.30
C LEU A 656 21.20 33.02 29.27
N ASP A 657 20.61 32.71 28.12
CA ASP A 657 20.25 33.69 27.08
C ASP A 657 18.96 34.48 27.41
N GLY A 658 18.32 34.22 28.56
CA GLY A 658 17.12 34.94 29.00
C GLY A 658 15.89 34.69 28.13
N GLN A 659 15.87 33.62 27.34
CA GLN A 659 14.74 33.28 26.46
C GLN A 659 13.62 32.59 27.24
N ASP A 660 12.36 32.75 26.80
CA ASP A 660 11.25 31.97 27.36
C ASP A 660 11.37 30.50 26.90
N PRO A 661 11.40 29.51 27.83
CA PRO A 661 11.63 28.10 27.48
C PRO A 661 10.62 27.52 26.49
N LEU A 662 9.35 27.92 26.60
CA LEU A 662 8.28 27.42 25.75
C LEU A 662 8.34 28.06 24.37
N GLU A 663 8.53 29.38 24.32
CA GLU A 663 8.74 30.10 23.06
C GLU A 663 9.97 29.56 22.31
N HIS A 664 11.08 29.33 23.04
CA HIS A 664 12.26 28.71 22.48
C HIS A 664 11.94 27.32 21.92
N PHE A 665 11.23 26.46 22.69
CA PHE A 665 10.93 25.12 22.22
C PHE A 665 10.07 25.11 20.96
N ILE A 666 9.03 25.95 20.89
CA ILE A 666 8.12 26.07 19.73
C ILE A 666 8.85 26.62 18.50
N ARG A 667 9.74 27.60 18.66
CA ARG A 667 10.46 28.22 17.53
C ARG A 667 11.64 27.39 17.04
N PHE A 668 12.37 26.77 17.96
CA PHE A 668 13.68 26.16 17.71
C PHE A 668 13.83 24.77 18.31
N GLY A 669 13.43 24.59 19.57
CA GLY A 669 13.77 23.38 20.33
C GLY A 669 13.21 22.07 19.76
N TRP A 670 12.02 22.07 19.14
CA TRP A 670 11.53 20.85 18.48
C TRP A 670 12.29 20.53 17.18
N LYS A 671 12.89 21.52 16.50
CA LYS A 671 13.73 21.31 15.31
C LYS A 671 15.11 20.80 15.69
N GLU A 672 15.59 21.26 16.84
CA GLU A 672 16.77 20.74 17.51
C GLU A 672 16.45 19.40 18.17
N SER A 673 16.27 18.37 17.34
CA SER A 673 15.73 17.04 17.71
C SER A 673 16.19 16.47 19.06
N HIS A 674 17.39 16.81 19.54
CA HIS A 674 17.93 16.42 20.84
C HIS A 674 17.26 17.05 22.07
N ARG A 675 16.57 18.20 21.93
CA ARG A 675 15.91 18.88 23.05
C ARG A 675 14.56 18.27 23.31
N ARG A 676 14.27 17.97 24.57
CA ARG A 676 13.08 17.28 25.00
C ARG A 676 12.14 18.24 25.75
N PRO A 677 10.86 18.34 25.38
CA PRO A 677 9.91 19.25 26.03
C PRO A 677 9.59 18.84 27.46
N SER A 678 9.79 17.57 27.80
CA SER A 678 9.65 17.03 29.15
C SER A 678 10.54 15.80 29.34
N LYS A 679 10.70 15.36 30.60
CA LYS A 679 11.50 14.17 30.97
C LYS A 679 11.13 12.92 30.20
N TYR A 680 9.89 12.87 29.74
CA TYR A 680 9.23 11.67 29.33
C TYR A 680 8.97 11.59 27.83
N PHE A 681 9.46 12.56 27.06
CA PHE A 681 9.17 12.66 25.65
C PHE A 681 10.46 12.82 24.83
N ASP A 682 10.65 11.96 23.83
CA ASP A 682 11.80 12.05 22.92
C ASP A 682 11.43 12.68 21.57
N THR A 683 11.92 13.90 21.38
CA THR A 683 11.68 14.70 20.17
C THR A 683 12.25 14.05 18.90
N ARG A 684 13.40 13.35 18.96
CA ARG A 684 13.96 12.63 17.79
C ARG A 684 13.04 11.51 17.35
N GLN A 685 12.60 10.69 18.31
CA GLN A 685 11.73 9.54 18.02
C GLN A 685 10.39 10.01 17.44
N TYR A 686 9.82 11.09 17.98
CA TYR A 686 8.59 11.67 17.44
C TYR A 686 8.73 12.19 16.00
N ILE A 687 9.81 12.90 15.69
CA ILE A 687 10.07 13.41 14.32
C ILE A 687 10.23 12.24 13.33
N ALA A 688 10.93 11.19 13.74
CA ALA A 688 11.09 9.98 12.93
C ALA A 688 9.75 9.27 12.68
N ALA A 689 8.88 9.25 13.69
CA ALA A 689 7.57 8.60 13.63
C ALA A 689 6.47 9.43 12.96
N ASN A 690 6.67 10.73 12.72
CA ASN A 690 5.65 11.64 12.17
C ASN A 690 6.08 12.25 10.82
N PRO A 691 5.73 11.61 9.68
CA PRO A 691 6.14 12.05 8.34
C PRO A 691 5.73 13.47 7.98
N GLN A 692 4.62 13.98 8.52
CA GLN A 692 4.14 15.36 8.32
C GLN A 692 5.04 16.38 9.03
N VAL A 693 5.50 16.06 10.25
CA VAL A 693 6.45 16.86 11.02
C VAL A 693 7.83 16.80 10.35
N ARG A 694 8.23 15.61 9.90
CA ARG A 694 9.45 15.41 9.10
C ARG A 694 9.40 16.19 7.79
N ARG A 695 8.26 16.20 7.08
CA ARG A 695 8.07 17.03 5.87
C ARG A 695 8.16 18.51 6.16
N ALA A 696 7.63 18.99 7.30
CA ALA A 696 7.79 20.38 7.72
C ALA A 696 9.27 20.73 7.97
N LEU A 697 10.04 19.83 8.59
CA LEU A 697 11.49 19.95 8.77
C LEU A 697 12.25 19.96 7.44
N LEU A 698 12.01 18.96 6.58
CA LEU A 698 12.65 18.82 5.27
C LEU A 698 12.30 19.97 4.31
N ARG A 699 11.13 20.60 4.45
CA ARG A 699 10.77 21.82 3.70
C ARG A 699 11.44 23.09 4.27
N GLY A 700 11.70 23.12 5.58
CA GLY A 700 12.46 24.18 6.26
C GLY A 700 13.98 24.08 6.10
N GLU A 701 14.49 22.92 5.63
CA GLU A 701 15.92 22.64 5.39
C GLU A 701 16.52 23.35 4.16
N ARG A 702 15.82 24.35 3.59
CA ARG A 702 16.46 25.35 2.71
C ARG A 702 17.32 26.37 3.46
N VAL A 703 17.49 26.23 4.77
CA VAL A 703 18.39 27.07 5.57
C VAL A 703 19.27 26.20 6.48
N LEU A 704 20.40 25.76 5.91
CA LEU A 704 21.70 25.47 6.53
C LEU A 704 21.75 25.24 8.07
N LYS A 705 22.05 23.99 8.49
CA LYS A 705 23.18 23.56 9.37
C LYS A 705 22.81 22.41 10.33
N GLY A 706 23.70 21.43 10.44
CA GLY A 706 23.82 20.60 11.65
C GLY A 706 24.42 19.20 11.46
N PHE A 707 25.73 19.12 11.20
CA PHE A 707 26.54 17.89 11.26
C PHE A 707 26.40 17.18 12.61
N LYS A 708 26.40 15.83 12.61
CA LYS A 708 26.59 15.01 13.83
C LYS A 708 28.01 14.44 13.88
N SER A 709 28.60 14.54 15.08
CA SER A 709 29.82 13.86 15.54
C SER A 709 29.63 12.33 15.72
N PRO A 710 30.70 11.55 15.93
CA PRO A 710 31.00 10.31 15.20
C PRO A 710 30.31 9.04 15.70
N ILE A 711 30.04 8.14 14.75
CA ILE A 711 29.78 6.71 14.98
C ILE A 711 31.08 6.05 15.46
N PRO A 712 31.05 5.02 16.33
CA PRO A 712 32.27 4.38 16.82
C PRO A 712 33.18 3.94 15.68
N LEU A 713 34.49 4.22 15.82
CA LEU A 713 35.53 3.75 14.89
C LEU A 713 35.36 2.24 14.64
N ASP A 714 35.05 1.89 13.38
CA ASP A 714 35.12 0.51 12.92
C ASP A 714 36.57 0.03 13.06
N ARG A 715 36.76 -0.98 13.93
CA ARG A 715 38.08 -1.56 14.26
C ARG A 715 38.49 -2.66 13.28
N THR A 716 37.73 -2.89 12.22
CA THR A 716 38.06 -3.86 11.19
C THR A 716 39.36 -3.44 10.47
N PRO A 717 40.41 -4.30 10.46
CA PRO A 717 41.65 -3.98 9.76
C PRO A 717 41.42 -3.70 8.28
N ALA A 718 41.97 -2.60 7.77
CA ALA A 718 41.87 -2.25 6.36
C ALA A 718 42.71 -3.21 5.50
N LYS A 719 42.12 -3.76 4.44
CA LYS A 719 42.82 -4.57 3.43
C LYS A 719 43.88 -3.72 2.71
N THR A 720 44.99 -4.36 2.34
CA THR A 720 45.99 -3.80 1.42
C THR A 720 45.44 -3.79 0.00
N GLY A 721 45.42 -2.62 -0.64
CA GLY A 721 44.90 -2.43 -2.00
C GLY A 721 44.09 -1.14 -2.13
N VAL A 722 43.52 -0.90 -3.32
CA VAL A 722 42.62 0.24 -3.61
C VAL A 722 41.19 -0.25 -3.78
N LEU A 723 40.24 0.41 -3.12
CA LEU A 723 38.81 0.25 -3.40
C LEU A 723 38.34 1.36 -4.34
N PHE A 724 37.88 0.99 -5.54
CA PHE A 724 37.24 1.91 -6.48
C PHE A 724 35.75 1.98 -6.22
N ILE A 725 35.21 3.19 -6.12
CA ILE A 725 33.85 3.45 -5.65
C ILE A 725 33.17 4.42 -6.61
N GLY A 726 32.06 4.01 -7.21
CA GLY A 726 31.29 4.86 -8.11
C GLY A 726 30.35 4.07 -8.98
N TYR A 727 29.79 4.74 -9.97
CA TYR A 727 28.70 4.24 -10.81
C TYR A 727 29.16 3.27 -11.91
N VAL A 728 29.93 2.23 -11.57
CA VAL A 728 30.53 1.30 -12.55
C VAL A 728 29.49 0.50 -13.34
N GLU A 729 28.29 0.30 -12.82
CA GLU A 729 27.19 -0.41 -13.50
C GLU A 729 26.26 0.53 -14.29
N ALA A 730 26.44 1.85 -14.15
CA ALA A 730 25.57 2.84 -14.79
C ALA A 730 26.11 3.30 -16.16
N SER A 731 25.19 3.54 -17.10
CA SER A 731 25.44 4.15 -18.41
C SER A 731 25.57 5.67 -18.30
N LEU A 732 26.55 6.13 -17.51
CA LEU A 732 26.86 7.54 -17.26
C LEU A 732 28.32 7.83 -17.65
N GLY A 733 28.63 9.09 -17.98
CA GLY A 733 30.01 9.50 -18.31
C GLY A 733 31.02 9.24 -17.17
N LEU A 734 30.59 9.46 -15.91
CA LEU A 734 31.37 9.11 -14.72
C LEU A 734 31.53 7.59 -14.54
N GLY A 735 30.50 6.82 -14.88
CA GLY A 735 30.59 5.35 -14.88
C GLY A 735 31.60 4.86 -15.91
N GLU A 736 31.54 5.40 -17.13
CA GLU A 736 32.45 5.05 -18.22
C GLU A 736 33.90 5.41 -17.89
N SER A 737 34.13 6.60 -17.34
CA SER A 737 35.48 7.00 -16.99
C SER A 737 36.05 6.19 -15.82
N LEU A 738 35.25 5.83 -14.81
CA LEU A 738 35.70 4.96 -13.72
C LEU A 738 36.04 3.54 -14.22
N ARG A 739 35.21 2.98 -15.12
CA ARG A 739 35.48 1.67 -15.74
C ARG A 739 36.78 1.65 -16.52
N ASN A 740 37.06 2.69 -17.31
CA ASN A 740 38.31 2.77 -18.06
C ASN A 740 39.54 2.92 -17.15
N LEU A 741 39.40 3.65 -16.03
CA LEU A 741 40.44 3.73 -15.01
C LEU A 741 40.70 2.35 -14.38
N ILE A 742 39.67 1.66 -13.91
CA ILE A 742 39.78 0.32 -13.32
C ILE A 742 40.38 -0.67 -14.32
N SER A 743 39.93 -0.65 -15.58
CA SER A 743 40.45 -1.52 -16.65
C SER A 743 41.94 -1.29 -16.93
N SER A 744 42.42 -0.05 -16.76
CA SER A 744 43.85 0.27 -16.89
C SER A 744 44.66 -0.29 -15.72
N VAL A 745 44.12 -0.20 -14.50
CA VAL A 745 44.77 -0.72 -13.28
C VAL A 745 44.79 -2.25 -13.26
N ALA A 746 43.74 -2.89 -13.78
CA ALA A 746 43.64 -4.35 -13.88
C ALA A 746 44.71 -4.99 -14.79
N ARG A 747 45.45 -4.20 -15.58
CA ARG A 747 46.58 -4.67 -16.42
C ARG A 747 47.90 -4.74 -15.66
N GLU A 748 47.98 -4.11 -14.49
CA GLU A 748 49.15 -4.14 -13.61
C GLU A 748 48.93 -5.15 -12.48
N PRO A 749 49.99 -5.75 -11.91
CA PRO A 749 49.89 -6.69 -10.79
C PRO A 749 49.62 -5.95 -9.45
N PHE A 750 48.52 -5.19 -9.41
CA PHE A 750 48.14 -4.32 -8.30
C PHE A 750 46.82 -4.80 -7.66
N PRO A 751 46.75 -5.00 -6.33
CA PRO A 751 45.53 -5.46 -5.67
C PRO A 751 44.48 -4.35 -5.59
N PHE A 752 43.31 -4.58 -6.18
CA PHE A 752 42.17 -3.67 -6.12
C PHE A 752 40.84 -4.42 -5.94
N ALA A 753 39.83 -3.66 -5.51
CA ALA A 753 38.43 -4.09 -5.46
C ALA A 753 37.50 -2.97 -5.93
N ILE A 754 36.25 -3.32 -6.16
CA ILE A 754 35.22 -2.43 -6.70
C ILE A 754 34.00 -2.45 -5.78
N TYR A 755 33.49 -1.26 -5.47
CA TYR A 755 32.19 -1.06 -4.87
C TYR A 755 31.25 -0.42 -5.91
N PRO A 756 30.31 -1.18 -6.49
CA PRO A 756 29.31 -0.66 -7.42
C PRO A 756 28.27 0.18 -6.69
N TYR A 757 28.44 1.51 -6.74
CA TYR A 757 27.50 2.44 -6.11
C TYR A 757 26.31 2.72 -7.04
N ASN A 758 25.11 2.30 -6.62
CA ASN A 758 23.90 2.35 -7.44
C ASN A 758 22.77 3.24 -6.87
N VAL A 759 23.05 3.96 -5.78
CA VAL A 759 22.05 4.79 -5.11
C VAL A 759 21.73 6.02 -5.97
N HIS A 760 20.44 6.29 -6.20
CA HIS A 760 19.93 7.37 -7.07
C HIS A 760 20.27 7.25 -8.56
N VAL A 761 20.59 6.05 -9.06
CA VAL A 761 20.71 5.79 -10.49
C VAL A 761 19.34 5.40 -11.05
N GLU A 762 18.68 6.33 -11.75
CA GLU A 762 17.39 6.10 -12.44
C GLU A 762 17.63 5.39 -13.79
N ASP A 763 17.17 4.14 -13.90
CA ASP A 763 16.93 3.33 -15.13
C ASP A 763 18.07 3.18 -16.17
N ARG A 764 19.32 3.54 -15.86
CA ARG A 764 20.46 3.50 -16.79
C ARG A 764 21.53 2.47 -16.39
N PHE A 765 21.18 1.20 -16.40
CA PHE A 765 22.13 0.10 -16.12
C PHE A 765 22.50 -0.67 -17.39
N PHE A 766 23.76 -1.09 -17.52
CA PHE A 766 24.20 -1.98 -18.62
C PHE A 766 24.76 -3.32 -18.13
N GLY A 767 24.80 -3.56 -16.81
CA GLY A 767 25.19 -4.82 -16.19
C GLY A 767 26.37 -4.72 -15.22
N GLN A 768 26.80 -5.87 -14.69
CA GLN A 768 27.97 -5.98 -13.81
C GLN A 768 29.26 -5.73 -14.58
N PHE A 769 30.22 -5.07 -13.93
CA PHE A 769 31.54 -4.75 -14.46
C PHE A 769 32.63 -5.32 -13.55
N MET A 770 33.36 -6.35 -14.00
CA MET A 770 34.37 -7.09 -13.21
C MET A 770 33.84 -7.59 -11.84
N PRO A 771 32.72 -8.33 -11.80
CA PRO A 771 32.09 -8.77 -10.54
C PRO A 771 33.02 -9.62 -9.66
N GLU A 772 34.00 -10.30 -10.24
CA GLU A 772 35.04 -11.04 -9.52
C GLU A 772 35.92 -10.15 -8.62
N HIS A 773 35.91 -8.83 -8.85
CA HIS A 773 36.61 -7.84 -8.03
C HIS A 773 35.66 -7.10 -7.06
N TYR A 774 34.40 -7.52 -6.92
CA TYR A 774 33.44 -6.83 -6.05
C TYR A 774 33.73 -7.11 -4.58
N ASP A 775 33.85 -6.03 -3.79
CA ASP A 775 33.96 -6.10 -2.34
C ASP A 775 32.97 -5.12 -1.69
N LEU A 776 31.79 -5.67 -1.37
CA LEU A 776 30.67 -4.93 -0.81
C LEU A 776 30.75 -4.77 0.70
N GLU A 777 31.76 -5.35 1.36
CA GLU A 777 31.81 -5.50 2.82
C GLU A 777 33.08 -4.91 3.43
N SER A 778 34.23 -5.07 2.79
CA SER A 778 35.53 -4.81 3.41
C SER A 778 36.01 -3.36 3.27
N ARG A 779 36.79 -2.91 4.26
CA ARG A 779 37.51 -1.63 4.22
C ARG A 779 38.90 -1.77 3.59
N TYR A 780 39.35 -0.75 2.86
CA TYR A 780 40.65 -0.70 2.20
C TYR A 780 41.48 0.49 2.69
N ARG A 781 42.82 0.39 2.60
CA ARG A 781 43.71 1.49 3.02
C ARG A 781 43.60 2.73 2.15
N VAL A 782 43.29 2.55 0.87
CA VAL A 782 43.11 3.62 -0.11
C VAL A 782 41.77 3.42 -0.81
N ASN A 783 41.02 4.51 -0.95
CA ASN A 783 39.76 4.54 -1.67
C ASN A 783 39.85 5.58 -2.81
N VAL A 784 39.36 5.24 -3.99
CA VAL A 784 39.20 6.17 -5.12
C VAL A 784 37.73 6.28 -5.45
N PHE A 785 37.14 7.46 -5.25
CA PHE A 785 35.73 7.72 -5.48
C PHE A 785 35.55 8.56 -6.74
N GLU A 786 34.68 8.11 -7.65
CA GLU A 786 34.29 8.90 -8.81
C GLU A 786 32.82 9.28 -8.76
N ALA A 787 32.57 10.56 -8.51
CA ALA A 787 31.23 11.11 -8.36
C ALA A 787 31.20 12.61 -8.72
N ALA A 788 30.00 13.14 -8.92
CA ALA A 788 29.81 14.59 -8.91
C ALA A 788 29.95 15.13 -7.48
N ALA A 789 30.55 16.31 -7.32
CA ALA A 789 30.91 16.83 -5.99
C ALA A 789 29.69 17.12 -5.09
N ASP A 790 28.53 17.45 -5.66
CA ASP A 790 27.26 17.61 -4.95
C ASP A 790 26.67 16.29 -4.44
N GLN A 791 27.14 15.14 -4.98
CA GLN A 791 26.68 13.81 -4.57
C GLN A 791 27.52 13.22 -3.42
N LEU A 792 28.65 13.81 -3.06
CA LEU A 792 29.49 13.35 -1.95
C LEU A 792 28.73 13.09 -0.64
N PRO A 793 27.73 13.91 -0.22
CA PRO A 793 26.90 13.61 0.95
C PRO A 793 26.17 12.26 0.87
N ALA A 794 25.64 11.91 -0.30
CA ALA A 794 24.95 10.64 -0.51
C ALA A 794 25.93 9.47 -0.43
N PHE A 795 27.13 9.62 -1.00
CA PHE A 795 28.19 8.63 -0.85
C PHE A 795 28.55 8.47 0.63
N TYR A 796 28.87 9.56 1.34
CA TYR A 796 29.24 9.48 2.77
C TYR A 796 28.19 8.75 3.61
N ASN A 797 26.90 8.99 3.39
CA ASN A 797 25.83 8.32 4.14
C ASN A 797 25.74 6.81 3.90
N ASN A 798 26.08 6.34 2.70
CA ASN A 798 25.91 4.93 2.32
C ASN A 798 27.17 4.08 2.54
N ILE A 799 28.35 4.70 2.59
CA ILE A 799 29.63 4.00 2.70
C ILE A 799 30.53 4.52 3.83
N GLU A 800 29.97 5.22 4.82
CA GLU A 800 30.70 5.89 5.93
C GLU A 800 31.77 5.00 6.59
N HIS A 801 31.42 3.74 6.87
CA HIS A 801 32.30 2.76 7.53
C HIS A 801 33.56 2.39 6.71
N ARG A 802 33.55 2.64 5.39
CA ARG A 802 34.68 2.34 4.47
C ARG A 802 35.66 3.50 4.33
N ILE A 803 35.20 4.71 4.65
CA ILE A 803 35.91 5.97 4.39
C ILE A 803 36.75 6.38 5.61
N GLU A 804 36.26 6.09 6.81
CA GLU A 804 36.88 6.48 8.06
C GLU A 804 38.23 5.76 8.27
N GLY A 805 39.30 6.55 8.46
CA GLY A 805 40.66 6.03 8.63
C GLY A 805 41.29 5.41 7.36
N SER A 806 40.76 5.72 6.18
CA SER A 806 41.32 5.33 4.88
C SER A 806 41.80 6.57 4.11
N TYR A 807 42.79 6.41 3.23
CA TYR A 807 43.26 7.50 2.38
C TYR A 807 42.30 7.65 1.19
N ASN A 808 41.55 8.75 1.18
CA ASN A 808 40.42 8.96 0.27
C ASN A 808 40.79 9.91 -0.86
N ILE A 809 40.70 9.43 -2.09
CA ILE A 809 41.02 10.17 -3.31
C ILE A 809 39.72 10.45 -4.06
N PHE A 810 39.42 11.72 -4.32
CA PHE A 810 38.21 12.13 -5.03
C PHE A 810 38.51 12.47 -6.49
N ARG A 811 37.83 11.79 -7.41
CA ARG A 811 37.90 12.05 -8.85
C ARG A 811 36.58 12.64 -9.32
N THR A 812 36.62 13.80 -9.97
CA THR A 812 35.40 14.52 -10.34
C THR A 812 35.56 15.36 -11.60
N TYR A 813 34.43 15.69 -12.22
CA TYR A 813 34.33 16.48 -13.43
C TYR A 813 33.56 17.76 -13.16
N TRP A 814 33.99 18.85 -13.80
CA TRP A 814 33.40 20.17 -13.58
C TRP A 814 33.53 21.04 -14.83
N GLU A 815 32.49 21.82 -15.11
CA GLU A 815 32.35 22.56 -16.36
C GLU A 815 32.53 24.08 -16.18
N LEU A 816 32.44 24.60 -14.95
CA LEU A 816 32.52 26.03 -14.66
C LEU A 816 33.91 26.43 -14.14
N SER A 817 34.32 27.68 -14.39
CA SER A 817 35.63 28.20 -13.96
C SER A 817 35.73 28.42 -12.44
N GLU A 818 34.61 28.31 -11.73
CA GLU A 818 34.52 28.40 -10.27
C GLU A 818 33.67 27.25 -9.73
N THR A 819 34.05 26.73 -8.56
CA THR A 819 33.21 25.84 -7.76
C THR A 819 32.49 26.63 -6.66
N PRO A 820 31.27 26.23 -6.25
CA PRO A 820 30.59 26.85 -5.12
C PRO A 820 31.47 26.84 -3.86
N ARG A 821 31.66 28.01 -3.23
CA ARG A 821 32.57 28.13 -2.06
C ARG A 821 32.17 27.23 -0.90
N ASP A 822 30.87 27.01 -0.71
CA ASP A 822 30.34 26.18 0.37
C ASP A 822 30.65 24.68 0.21
N TRP A 823 31.13 24.25 -0.97
CA TRP A 823 31.51 22.85 -1.22
C TRP A 823 32.84 22.45 -0.59
N GLY A 824 33.66 23.40 -0.09
CA GLY A 824 34.91 23.06 0.60
C GLY A 824 34.68 22.06 1.75
N ARG A 825 33.56 22.20 2.49
CA ARG A 825 33.18 21.28 3.57
C ARG A 825 32.82 19.87 3.12
N LEU A 826 32.44 19.70 1.84
CA LEU A 826 32.18 18.37 1.28
C LEU A 826 33.49 17.58 1.09
N LEU A 827 34.62 18.28 1.05
CA LEU A 827 35.94 17.73 0.77
C LEU A 827 36.74 17.43 2.05
N ASP A 828 36.18 17.69 3.24
CA ASP A 828 36.85 17.48 4.54
C ASP A 828 37.32 16.04 4.77
N ARG A 829 36.66 15.06 4.14
CA ARG A 829 37.00 13.62 4.22
C ARG A 829 37.90 13.15 3.07
N ILE A 830 38.29 14.06 2.17
CA ILE A 830 39.10 13.80 0.98
C ILE A 830 40.54 14.24 1.24
N HIS A 831 41.49 13.35 0.96
CA HIS A 831 42.92 13.56 1.18
C HIS A 831 43.66 13.98 -0.09
N GLU A 832 43.11 13.68 -1.27
CA GLU A 832 43.64 14.09 -2.56
C GLU A 832 42.52 14.21 -3.59
N ILE A 833 42.63 15.17 -4.52
CA ILE A 833 41.72 15.27 -5.68
C ILE A 833 42.47 14.89 -6.95
N TRP A 834 41.89 13.99 -7.73
CA TRP A 834 42.30 13.67 -9.09
C TRP A 834 41.45 14.44 -10.09
N ALA A 835 42.03 15.50 -10.64
CA ALA A 835 41.37 16.35 -11.61
C ALA A 835 41.68 15.88 -13.04
N PRO A 836 40.67 15.73 -13.93
CA PRO A 836 40.88 15.26 -15.30
C PRO A 836 41.66 16.27 -16.17
N THR A 837 41.62 17.55 -15.82
CA THR A 837 42.26 18.63 -16.58
C THR A 837 42.79 19.71 -15.65
N ARG A 838 43.67 20.59 -16.18
CA ARG A 838 44.12 21.79 -15.47
C ARG A 838 42.96 22.71 -15.08
N PHE A 839 41.95 22.81 -15.94
CA PHE A 839 40.76 23.63 -15.69
C PHE A 839 40.00 23.19 -14.44
N VAL A 840 39.73 21.88 -14.32
CA VAL A 840 39.06 21.35 -13.12
C VAL A 840 39.94 21.50 -11.88
N ALA A 841 41.26 21.29 -12.02
CA ALA A 841 42.20 21.49 -10.92
C ALA A 841 42.18 22.94 -10.40
N GLU A 842 42.18 23.92 -11.30
CA GLU A 842 42.12 25.35 -10.94
C GLU A 842 40.79 25.76 -10.32
N ALA A 843 39.68 25.17 -10.77
CA ALA A 843 38.37 25.40 -10.17
C ALA A 843 38.33 24.93 -8.70
N PHE A 844 38.80 23.71 -8.42
CA PHE A 844 38.79 23.14 -7.06
C PHE A 844 39.87 23.70 -6.13
N ARG A 845 41.00 24.22 -6.63
CA ARG A 845 42.01 24.94 -5.83
C ARG A 845 41.43 26.11 -5.03
N LYS A 846 40.29 26.66 -5.45
CA LYS A 846 39.63 27.77 -4.76
C LYS A 846 38.91 27.34 -3.48
N ILE A 847 38.66 26.04 -3.30
CA ILE A 847 37.86 25.49 -2.18
C ILE A 847 38.52 24.28 -1.48
N TYR A 848 39.67 23.82 -1.95
CA TYR A 848 40.38 22.66 -1.41
C TYR A 848 41.87 22.96 -1.23
N ASP A 849 42.36 22.80 -0.01
CA ASP A 849 43.74 23.09 0.38
C ASP A 849 44.69 21.88 0.28
N GLY A 850 44.14 20.68 0.00
CA GLY A 850 44.91 19.45 -0.15
C GLY A 850 45.55 19.27 -1.54
N PRO A 851 46.28 18.17 -1.76
CA PRO A 851 46.91 17.88 -3.04
C PRO A 851 45.89 17.68 -4.16
N ILE A 852 46.15 18.30 -5.32
CA ILE A 852 45.36 18.14 -6.55
C ILE A 852 46.30 17.65 -7.66
N THR A 853 46.09 16.41 -8.08
CA THR A 853 46.87 15.75 -9.13
C THR A 853 46.08 15.72 -10.43
N ILE A 854 46.74 16.04 -11.55
CA ILE A 854 46.10 15.97 -12.86
C ILE A 854 46.17 14.52 -13.34
N VAL A 855 45.01 13.86 -13.41
CA VAL A 855 44.85 12.47 -13.87
C VAL A 855 43.82 12.45 -15.01
N PRO A 856 44.28 12.54 -16.27
CA PRO A 856 43.39 12.52 -17.43
C PRO A 856 42.53 11.25 -17.50
N PRO A 857 41.34 11.31 -18.15
CA PRO A 857 40.54 10.11 -18.39
C PRO A 857 41.30 9.07 -19.19
N CYS A 858 41.22 7.81 -18.72
CA CYS A 858 41.67 6.67 -19.49
C CYS A 858 40.70 6.42 -20.64
N ILE A 859 41.24 6.14 -21.83
CA ILE A 859 40.45 5.75 -23.01
C ILE A 859 40.97 4.42 -23.54
N ASN A 860 40.07 3.56 -24.00
CA ASN A 860 40.47 2.40 -24.79
C ASN A 860 40.83 2.87 -26.21
N VAL A 861 41.99 2.45 -26.72
CA VAL A 861 42.53 2.84 -28.04
C VAL A 861 42.28 1.74 -29.08
N GLU A 862 41.53 0.69 -28.74
CA GLU A 862 41.10 -0.31 -29.72
C GLU A 862 40.20 0.34 -30.79
N ILE A 863 40.75 0.48 -31.99
CA ILE A 863 40.04 1.00 -33.16
C ILE A 863 39.11 -0.10 -33.64
N HIS A 864 37.84 -0.06 -33.21
CA HIS A 864 36.79 -0.79 -33.91
C HIS A 864 36.51 -0.10 -35.25
N GLU A 865 36.39 -0.86 -36.35
CA GLU A 865 35.90 -0.32 -37.61
C GLU A 865 34.51 0.31 -37.38
N HIS A 866 34.45 1.64 -37.30
CA HIS A 866 33.19 2.33 -37.11
C HIS A 866 32.33 2.15 -38.35
N GLN A 867 31.13 1.59 -38.15
CA GLN A 867 30.12 1.54 -39.18
C GLN A 867 29.71 2.98 -39.54
N GLY A 868 30.08 3.41 -40.76
CA GLY A 868 29.89 4.78 -41.21
C GLY A 868 28.42 5.14 -41.47
N ARG A 869 28.14 6.40 -41.81
CA ARG A 869 26.77 6.95 -42.04
C ARG A 869 25.88 6.08 -42.93
N ASN A 870 26.46 5.38 -43.90
CA ASN A 870 25.74 4.45 -44.78
C ASN A 870 25.11 3.27 -44.04
N PHE A 871 25.74 2.76 -42.97
CA PHE A 871 25.17 1.69 -42.15
C PHE A 871 23.86 2.13 -41.49
N PHE A 872 23.78 3.40 -41.11
CA PHE A 872 22.58 3.99 -40.51
C PHE A 872 21.60 4.59 -41.53
N GLY A 873 21.83 4.38 -42.84
CA GLY A 873 20.98 4.93 -43.90
C GLY A 873 21.00 6.47 -44.01
N LEU A 874 22.01 7.13 -43.43
CA LEU A 874 22.12 8.58 -43.39
C LEU A 874 22.92 9.12 -44.58
N ASP A 875 22.39 10.14 -45.23
CA ASP A 875 23.05 10.83 -46.34
C ASP A 875 24.35 11.50 -45.86
N LYS A 876 25.43 11.34 -46.64
CA LYS A 876 26.74 11.92 -46.36
C LYS A 876 26.79 13.43 -46.60
N SER A 877 25.88 13.96 -47.40
CA SER A 877 25.85 15.36 -47.83
C SER A 877 24.99 16.28 -46.96
N ARG A 878 24.18 15.70 -46.06
CA ARG A 878 23.31 16.45 -45.14
C ARG A 878 23.81 16.38 -43.71
N PHE A 879 23.84 17.53 -43.05
CA PHE A 879 23.93 17.62 -41.60
C PHE A 879 22.49 17.57 -41.06
N TYR A 880 22.20 16.58 -40.23
CA TYR A 880 20.90 16.33 -39.63
C TYR A 880 20.82 16.94 -38.24
#